data_AF-A0A7C4C2F5-F1
#
_entry.id   AF-A0A7C4C2F5-F1
#
_cell.length_a   1.000
_cell.length_b   1.000
_cell.length_c   1.000
_cell.angle_alpha   90.00
_cell.angle_beta   90.00
_cell.angle_gamma   90.00
#
_symmetry.space_group_name_H-M   'P 1'
#
loop_
_entity.id
_entity.type
_entity.pdbx_description
1 polymer ?
#
loop_
_entity_poly.entity_id
_entity_poly.type
_entity_poly.pdbx_seq_one_letter_code
_entity_poly.pdbx_strand_id
1 'polypeptide(L)'
;MQIKLSFITRIRNMFGKRVVFGILIVGLLFAMLPFNTTAQGEVAMQDGFQLLQADDWRVTIEYRGGEYSFQKVERNGKTYDQIVLKDASNLNEPGKPSLPVVSTAIGVPAEAEFSLQIDDVQTETLPGEFWIEPGTTYVIGEEELTPGEISFIEDETVYSSAENFPGVIVELGEAAKLRAQRLLPVRVYPFQFVAATKQLIRIRAVTFTIAFRYPDGYPPLALSSEGALDEAAPFEQIYQQNLLNYNQARRYRYFEPQSELPAQLLSETSTNERYKIPVTEDGIYKLTYEALQAAGMPVNAVNPQTFSMTNQGRPVSIYVHNSDGNPNKFSAGEYILFFGERLDGTYLASLYSDEDDFWRDSFYRKPETNLTPFQARFNRYMVEKYTNQNVYWLSVGGTGGPFMEQVTVLPASAPYLEAFQERIRFEQQNVWWTIHYTSVDTFFWEEVKFSNNTTKEYILNIPYPVQSGTVTLRGEFVANAQSTSVNPDHRQVFYINKTQNPNPIGTITWDGKRRYTFELSFPASYLLNGANTLTVEFQKVSGMTGDDIFVDWFEISYWRQPVAHGNQIIINRPGGPGQTPSLGAYRIYLPLILNNYSSSAALEIGGFTQQPVLLSIADPLKPKFVSGANFASGKLSYRSSPEVGMSVIAAVPRTLENIEKVIETDYLSSRADYLFITPKVFLSAVQSFATYRQNHDGLTTKVVPLEDIINQFNFGIYHPRAIKNYLQEAYERWSPKPTYVLLVGDGHWNLLGSSQYDNPPIYMPPNLQWVDPWQGEIDAANDLVTVDGWDPLPDLFIGRLPVNSAAEITAYLNKVQAHEANLNQTWQKRFLFLADANDPSAGNFPSLSDQIIQDYLSPGNEVRKIYLDVGYTTYDTETQADLECGIQIGSNQCPNATQTLTTTLNTTGVGHLVYSGHGYIDGWSKADVFTNVNIESLNNSNYLPFAFTLDCLDGYWYYPKQTVFEHRGPSLIESLVRAPNKGILAAFSPTGLGVATAHDTLQRGFYDYIFGGGEWRLGAAVTQAKLKVYTDAEMHVDLVHTYTIFGDPALHFPSPVVP
;
A
#
# COMPACT_ATOMS: atom_id res chain seq x y z
N MET A 1 -13.92 15.49 31.92
CA MET A 1 -14.08 16.00 33.31
C MET A 1 -14.37 14.82 34.22
N GLN A 2 -13.44 14.50 35.14
CA GLN A 2 -13.58 13.68 36.36
C GLN A 2 -14.18 12.25 36.27
N ILE A 3 -13.31 11.22 36.27
CA ILE A 3 -12.94 10.38 37.44
C ILE A 3 -12.17 9.13 36.95
N LYS A 4 -10.85 9.16 37.12
CA LYS A 4 -9.99 7.99 37.33
C LYS A 4 -10.05 7.65 38.83
N LEU A 5 -10.17 6.37 39.20
CA LEU A 5 -9.39 5.69 40.26
C LEU A 5 -9.98 4.31 40.55
N SER A 6 -9.22 3.24 40.31
CA SER A 6 -8.74 2.30 41.34
C SER A 6 -8.34 0.97 40.70
N PHE A 7 -7.06 0.59 40.77
CA PHE A 7 -6.58 -0.67 41.38
C PHE A 7 -5.13 -0.97 40.95
N ILE A 8 -4.17 -0.29 41.59
CA ILE A 8 -2.86 -0.89 41.87
C ILE A 8 -2.60 -0.61 43.35
N THR A 9 -2.45 -1.67 44.15
CA THR A 9 -1.47 -1.85 45.26
C THR A 9 -1.95 -2.95 46.23
N ARG A 10 -1.70 -4.22 45.88
CA ARG A 10 -1.31 -5.29 46.83
C ARG A 10 0.03 -5.75 46.27
N ILE A 11 1.17 -5.43 46.86
CA ILE A 11 1.77 -6.14 47.99
C ILE A 11 2.84 -5.19 48.56
N ARG A 12 2.63 -4.66 49.77
CA ARG A 12 3.70 -4.09 50.58
C ARG A 12 3.62 -4.77 51.94
N ASN A 13 4.52 -5.72 52.15
CA ASN A 13 4.59 -6.50 53.36
C ASN A 13 4.98 -5.64 54.57
N MET A 14 4.37 -6.03 55.67
CA MET A 14 4.53 -5.57 57.04
C MET A 14 6.00 -5.52 57.47
N PHE A 15 6.41 -4.45 58.16
CA PHE A 15 6.62 -4.46 59.62
C PHE A 15 7.00 -3.04 60.05
N GLY A 16 6.28 -2.53 61.05
CA GLY A 16 6.34 -1.14 61.48
C GLY A 16 7.19 -0.88 62.71
N LYS A 17 7.59 0.40 62.79
CA LYS A 17 7.75 1.28 63.97
C LYS A 17 8.89 0.98 64.95
N ARG A 18 9.83 1.93 65.09
CA ARG A 18 9.79 2.98 66.14
C ARG A 18 11.01 3.93 66.13
N VAL A 19 10.71 5.23 66.33
CA VAL A 19 11.49 6.30 67.02
C VAL A 19 12.53 7.10 66.20
N VAL A 20 12.02 8.11 65.49
CA VAL A 20 12.17 9.57 65.70
C VAL A 20 13.36 10.09 66.53
N PHE A 21 14.10 11.04 65.91
CA PHE A 21 14.97 12.10 66.43
C PHE A 21 16.47 11.83 66.66
N GLY A 22 17.27 12.35 65.72
CA GLY A 22 18.72 12.54 65.78
C GLY A 22 19.18 13.35 64.56
N ILE A 23 18.66 14.57 64.42
CA ILE A 23 19.11 15.57 63.44
C ILE A 23 20.45 16.15 63.92
N LEU A 24 21.30 16.49 62.96
CA LEU A 24 22.56 17.25 63.03
C LEU A 24 23.85 16.44 63.23
N ILE A 25 24.78 16.71 62.29
CA ILE A 25 26.19 16.30 62.23
C ILE A 25 26.47 15.00 61.45
N VAL A 26 26.04 14.95 60.18
CA VAL A 26 26.87 14.42 59.06
C VAL A 26 26.66 15.33 57.83
N GLY A 27 26.57 16.64 58.07
CA GLY A 27 26.64 17.65 57.02
C GLY A 27 28.07 18.15 56.93
N LEU A 28 28.92 17.45 56.18
CA LEU A 28 30.20 17.96 55.64
C LEU A 28 31.05 16.94 54.83
N LEU A 29 30.49 15.83 54.31
CA LEU A 29 31.28 14.84 53.53
C LEU A 29 30.56 14.26 52.29
N PHE A 30 29.47 14.86 51.83
CA PHE A 30 28.76 14.47 50.59
C PHE A 30 28.51 15.66 49.64
N ALA A 31 29.47 16.58 49.57
CA ALA A 31 29.49 17.67 48.61
C ALA A 31 30.85 17.70 47.91
N MET A 32 31.20 16.61 47.22
CA MET A 32 32.29 16.51 46.24
C MET A 32 32.21 15.11 45.59
N LEU A 33 31.11 14.86 44.87
CA LEU A 33 31.14 13.93 43.74
C LEU A 33 31.09 14.83 42.51
N PRO A 34 32.08 14.77 41.61
CA PRO A 34 32.03 15.58 40.41
C PRO A 34 30.79 15.16 39.62
N PHE A 35 29.96 16.14 39.27
CA PHE A 35 29.21 16.02 38.01
C PHE A 35 30.27 15.67 36.97
N ASN A 36 30.24 14.44 36.45
CA ASN A 36 31.00 14.10 35.27
C ASN A 36 30.39 14.92 34.13
N THR A 37 30.86 16.16 33.98
CA THR A 37 30.90 16.83 32.70
C THR A 37 31.81 15.96 31.84
N THR A 38 31.23 15.03 31.11
CA THR A 38 31.88 14.41 29.97
C THR A 38 32.50 15.52 29.15
N ALA A 39 33.79 15.35 28.85
CA ALA A 39 34.60 16.27 28.08
C ALA A 39 33.84 16.77 26.84
N GLN A 40 34.08 18.04 26.47
CA GLN A 40 33.68 18.62 25.19
C GLN A 40 33.90 17.60 24.07
N GLY A 41 32.81 17.02 23.59
CA GLY A 41 32.81 16.13 22.44
C GLY A 41 33.28 16.90 21.20
N GLU A 42 33.90 16.20 20.26
CA GLU A 42 34.21 16.72 18.93
C GLU A 42 33.01 17.50 18.38
N VAL A 43 33.30 18.69 17.86
CA VAL A 43 32.31 19.55 17.20
C VAL A 43 31.87 18.84 15.92
N ALA A 44 30.69 18.22 15.94
CA ALA A 44 30.08 17.66 14.73
C ALA A 44 29.63 18.81 13.81
N MET A 45 29.99 18.71 12.53
CA MET A 45 29.61 19.65 11.48
C MET A 45 29.05 18.86 10.29
N GLN A 46 27.87 19.25 9.80
CA GLN A 46 27.20 18.66 8.65
C GLN A 46 26.44 19.76 7.92
N ASP A 47 26.68 19.97 6.62
CA ASP A 47 25.91 20.86 5.74
C ASP A 47 25.67 22.28 6.30
N GLY A 48 26.71 22.84 6.92
CA GLY A 48 26.67 24.16 7.56
C GLY A 48 26.06 24.18 8.97
N PHE A 49 25.46 23.08 9.43
CA PHE A 49 25.05 22.88 10.82
C PHE A 49 26.23 22.47 11.69
N GLN A 50 26.33 23.09 12.86
CA GLN A 50 27.34 22.83 13.85
C GLN A 50 26.67 22.55 15.20
N LEU A 51 26.97 21.39 15.79
CA LEU A 51 26.51 21.07 17.14
C LEU A 51 27.28 21.90 18.17
N LEU A 52 26.59 22.73 18.94
CA LEU A 52 27.19 23.51 20.03
C LEU A 52 27.05 22.81 21.38
N GLN A 53 25.88 22.23 21.66
CA GLN A 53 25.59 21.50 22.88
C GLN A 53 24.56 20.40 22.62
N ALA A 54 24.72 19.24 23.23
CA ALA A 54 23.69 18.21 23.32
C ALA A 54 23.72 17.57 24.70
N ASP A 55 22.57 17.51 25.36
CA ASP A 55 22.35 16.78 26.61
C ASP A 55 20.92 16.20 26.65
N ASP A 56 20.55 15.60 27.78
CA ASP A 56 19.26 14.93 27.97
C ASP A 56 18.08 15.91 28.10
N TRP A 57 18.28 17.22 27.93
CA TRP A 57 17.24 18.24 28.04
C TRP A 57 17.20 19.20 26.87
N ARG A 58 18.31 19.32 26.12
CA ARG A 58 18.38 20.25 25.00
C ARG A 58 19.47 19.90 24.01
N VAL A 59 19.26 20.38 22.79
CA VAL A 59 20.25 20.42 21.72
C VAL A 59 20.34 21.85 21.20
N THR A 60 21.54 22.43 21.19
CA THR A 60 21.82 23.76 20.66
C THR A 60 22.68 23.64 19.41
N ILE A 61 22.23 24.26 18.33
CA ILE A 61 22.80 24.15 16.99
C ILE A 61 23.05 25.56 16.45
N GLU A 62 24.17 25.74 15.75
CA GLU A 62 24.41 26.90 14.91
C GLU A 62 24.41 26.45 13.45
N TYR A 63 23.61 27.10 12.61
CA TYR A 63 23.74 26.99 11.16
C TYR A 63 24.52 28.19 10.62
N ARG A 64 25.46 27.95 9.69
CA ARG A 64 26.22 28.97 8.96
C ARG A 64 25.95 28.83 7.46
N GLY A 65 25.53 29.92 6.83
CA GLY A 65 25.13 29.94 5.43
C GLY A 65 26.26 29.54 4.47
N GLY A 66 25.97 28.56 3.60
CA GLY A 66 26.88 28.07 2.56
C GLY A 66 27.07 29.01 1.35
N GLU A 67 27.84 28.52 0.37
CA GLU A 67 28.01 29.16 -0.94
C GLU A 67 26.74 28.99 -1.79
N TYR A 68 26.37 30.06 -2.49
CA TYR A 68 25.17 30.08 -3.33
C TYR A 68 25.44 30.78 -4.66
N SER A 69 24.61 30.46 -5.65
CA SER A 69 24.60 31.13 -6.94
C SER A 69 23.16 31.41 -7.39
N PHE A 70 23.01 32.24 -8.41
CA PHE A 70 21.71 32.51 -9.04
C PHE A 70 21.70 31.99 -10.46
N GLN A 71 20.60 31.36 -10.83
CA GLN A 71 20.29 30.99 -12.21
C GLN A 71 19.04 31.74 -12.67
N LYS A 72 19.00 32.09 -13.96
CA LYS A 72 17.82 32.68 -14.58
C LYS A 72 17.04 31.59 -15.28
N VAL A 73 15.74 31.53 -15.01
CA VAL A 73 14.84 30.55 -15.63
C VAL A 73 13.65 31.28 -16.24
N GLU A 74 13.16 30.80 -17.39
CA GLU A 74 11.93 31.30 -17.99
C GLU A 74 10.77 30.33 -17.75
N ARG A 75 9.64 30.86 -17.26
CA ARG A 75 8.37 30.16 -17.10
C ARG A 75 7.24 31.04 -17.58
N ASN A 76 6.37 30.52 -18.44
CA ASN A 76 5.19 31.24 -18.93
C ASN A 76 5.50 32.66 -19.48
N GLY A 77 6.65 32.83 -20.14
CA GLY A 77 7.11 34.10 -20.70
C GLY A 77 7.60 35.13 -19.68
N LYS A 78 7.75 34.76 -18.40
CA LYS A 78 8.40 35.55 -17.34
C LYS A 78 9.77 34.97 -16.99
N THR A 79 10.72 35.84 -16.67
CA THR A 79 12.04 35.46 -16.16
C THR A 79 12.04 35.50 -14.64
N TYR A 80 12.48 34.40 -14.02
CA TYR A 80 12.63 34.26 -12.58
C TYR A 80 14.10 34.02 -12.18
N ASP A 81 14.37 34.26 -10.91
CA ASP A 81 15.60 33.93 -10.20
C ASP A 81 15.41 32.60 -9.47
N GLN A 82 16.29 31.66 -9.73
CA GLN A 82 16.43 30.43 -8.96
C GLN A 82 17.72 30.52 -8.14
N ILE A 83 17.62 30.24 -6.84
CA ILE A 83 18.77 30.22 -5.94
C ILE A 83 19.28 28.79 -5.88
N VAL A 84 20.55 28.59 -6.20
CA VAL A 84 21.22 27.29 -6.05
C VAL A 84 22.15 27.40 -4.85
N LEU A 85 21.79 26.73 -3.76
CA LEU A 85 22.60 26.60 -2.55
C LEU A 85 23.06 25.14 -2.46
N LYS A 86 24.35 24.95 -2.17
CA LYS A 86 24.91 23.61 -2.00
C LYS A 86 24.23 22.91 -0.80
N ASP A 87 23.97 21.61 -0.95
CA ASP A 87 23.41 20.75 0.11
C ASP A 87 22.01 21.19 0.58
N ALA A 88 21.29 21.96 -0.26
CA ALA A 88 19.94 22.44 0.00
C ALA A 88 18.91 21.82 -0.94
N SER A 89 17.76 21.46 -0.39
CA SER A 89 16.53 21.22 -1.16
C SER A 89 15.84 22.56 -1.44
N ASN A 90 14.78 22.56 -2.24
CA ASN A 90 13.95 23.75 -2.45
C ASN A 90 12.59 23.59 -1.78
N LEU A 91 12.15 24.66 -1.11
CA LEU A 91 10.78 24.79 -0.65
C LEU A 91 9.88 24.87 -1.87
N ASN A 92 9.15 23.80 -2.15
CA ASN A 92 8.35 23.71 -3.37
C ASN A 92 6.87 23.93 -3.12
N GLU A 93 6.48 24.62 -2.04
CA GLU A 93 5.08 24.87 -1.75
C GLU A 93 4.34 25.47 -2.97
N PRO A 94 3.24 24.84 -3.42
CA PRO A 94 2.52 25.21 -4.63
C PRO A 94 2.28 26.71 -4.78
N GLY A 95 2.90 27.29 -5.80
CA GLY A 95 2.74 28.69 -6.19
C GLY A 95 3.40 29.74 -5.30
N LYS A 96 4.05 29.34 -4.21
CA LYS A 96 4.82 30.25 -3.35
C LYS A 96 6.29 30.29 -3.80
N PRO A 97 7.08 31.33 -3.44
CA PRO A 97 8.48 31.43 -3.86
C PRO A 97 9.32 30.18 -3.51
N SER A 98 9.95 29.57 -4.51
CA SER A 98 10.84 28.42 -4.34
C SER A 98 12.19 28.86 -3.80
N LEU A 99 12.38 28.69 -2.49
CA LEU A 99 13.58 29.11 -1.76
C LEU A 99 14.35 27.90 -1.23
N PRO A 100 15.69 27.92 -1.21
CA PRO A 100 16.46 26.84 -0.64
C PRO A 100 16.15 26.59 0.83
N VAL A 101 16.10 25.32 1.20
CA VAL A 101 15.96 24.80 2.56
C VAL A 101 17.09 23.84 2.80
N VAL A 102 17.80 24.03 3.90
CA VAL A 102 18.83 23.10 4.37
C VAL A 102 18.31 22.40 5.61
N SER A 103 18.67 21.14 5.75
CA SER A 103 18.13 20.27 6.78
C SER A 103 19.20 19.39 7.39
N THR A 104 18.97 19.02 8.64
CA THR A 104 19.71 17.99 9.36
C THR A 104 18.74 17.22 10.23
N ALA A 105 19.17 16.12 10.83
CA ALA A 105 18.38 15.40 11.82
C ALA A 105 19.12 15.32 13.16
N ILE A 106 18.34 15.33 14.25
CA ILE A 106 18.86 15.01 15.58
C ILE A 106 18.11 13.82 16.15
N GLY A 107 18.81 12.95 16.87
CA GLY A 107 18.18 11.92 17.68
C GLY A 107 17.56 12.55 18.92
N VAL A 108 16.30 12.19 19.18
CA VAL A 108 15.52 12.72 20.31
C VAL A 108 15.08 11.60 21.24
N PRO A 109 14.88 11.89 22.54
CA PRO A 109 14.38 10.90 23.49
C PRO A 109 13.00 10.35 23.11
N ALA A 110 12.75 9.09 23.49
CA ALA A 110 11.42 8.50 23.44
C ALA A 110 10.43 9.36 24.25
N GLU A 111 9.21 9.53 23.72
CA GLU A 111 8.10 10.27 24.35
C GLU A 111 8.36 11.76 24.67
N ALA A 112 9.54 12.31 24.34
CA ALA A 112 9.80 13.72 24.55
C ALA A 112 8.97 14.58 23.59
N GLU A 113 8.38 15.65 24.15
CA GLU A 113 7.89 16.79 23.40
C GLU A 113 9.05 17.80 23.23
N PHE A 114 9.01 18.60 22.16
CA PHE A 114 10.07 19.54 21.84
C PHE A 114 9.54 20.96 21.65
N SER A 115 10.36 21.94 22.04
CA SER A 115 10.11 23.35 21.77
C SER A 115 11.36 24.00 21.20
N LEU A 116 11.19 24.79 20.15
CA LEU A 116 12.25 25.55 19.49
C LEU A 116 12.37 26.96 20.07
N GLN A 117 13.60 27.40 20.32
CA GLN A 117 13.95 28.78 20.67
C GLN A 117 15.07 29.26 19.74
N ILE A 118 14.86 30.38 19.04
CA ILE A 118 15.91 31.06 18.28
C ILE A 118 16.69 31.96 19.25
N ASP A 119 18.00 31.75 19.33
CA ASP A 119 18.88 32.43 20.28
C ASP A 119 19.59 33.65 19.66
N ASP A 120 20.07 33.51 18.42
CA ASP A 120 20.69 34.60 17.64
C ASP A 120 20.44 34.41 16.14
N VAL A 121 20.29 35.50 15.40
CA VAL A 121 20.16 35.49 13.93
C VAL A 121 20.98 36.62 13.34
N GLN A 122 21.84 36.29 12.38
CA GLN A 122 22.61 37.25 11.61
C GLN A 122 22.13 37.27 10.17
N THR A 123 21.59 38.39 9.73
CA THR A 123 21.05 38.56 8.37
C THR A 123 21.81 39.62 7.56
N GLU A 124 21.68 39.55 6.25
CA GLU A 124 22.08 40.58 5.31
C GLU A 124 21.09 40.69 4.16
N THR A 125 20.72 41.91 3.76
CA THR A 125 19.92 42.13 2.54
C THR A 125 20.84 42.10 1.33
N LEU A 126 20.53 41.25 0.35
CA LEU A 126 21.32 41.15 -0.86
C LEU A 126 21.04 42.34 -1.79
N PRO A 127 22.08 42.90 -2.44
CA PRO A 127 21.89 44.01 -3.37
C PRO A 127 21.24 43.50 -4.67
N GLY A 128 20.15 44.13 -5.10
CA GLY A 128 19.46 43.82 -6.36
C GLY A 128 17.94 43.78 -6.22
N GLU A 129 17.27 43.51 -7.34
CA GLU A 129 15.86 43.11 -7.38
C GLU A 129 15.80 41.64 -7.79
N PHE A 130 15.10 40.82 -7.01
CA PHE A 130 14.95 39.39 -7.25
C PHE A 130 13.49 39.05 -7.55
N TRP A 131 13.25 38.15 -8.48
CA TRP A 131 11.91 37.61 -8.73
C TRP A 131 11.96 36.09 -8.65
N ILE A 132 11.74 35.55 -7.44
CA ILE A 132 11.95 34.13 -7.17
C ILE A 132 10.92 33.28 -7.92
N GLU A 133 11.38 32.19 -8.54
CA GLU A 133 10.51 31.21 -9.23
C GLU A 133 9.47 30.64 -8.26
N PRO A 134 8.18 30.54 -8.62
CA PRO A 134 7.21 29.86 -7.77
C PRO A 134 7.49 28.36 -7.73
N GLY A 135 7.32 27.75 -6.55
CA GLY A 135 7.27 26.31 -6.36
C GLY A 135 6.23 25.70 -7.29
N THR A 136 6.55 24.52 -7.80
CA THR A 136 5.68 23.76 -8.68
C THR A 136 4.35 23.54 -7.97
N THR A 137 3.27 24.06 -8.56
CA THR A 137 1.92 23.73 -8.09
C THR A 137 1.44 22.52 -8.86
N TYR A 138 0.97 21.52 -8.14
CA TYR A 138 0.08 20.53 -8.72
C TYR A 138 -1.33 21.14 -8.71
N VAL A 139 -1.75 21.67 -9.86
CA VAL A 139 -3.14 22.11 -10.01
C VAL A 139 -3.93 20.84 -10.28
N ILE A 140 -4.53 20.25 -9.22
CA ILE A 140 -5.60 19.28 -9.42
C ILE A 140 -6.60 19.95 -10.35
N GLY A 141 -6.98 19.29 -11.44
CA GLY A 141 -8.04 19.87 -12.26
C GLY A 141 -9.28 20.09 -11.40
N GLU A 142 -10.09 21.10 -11.72
CA GLU A 142 -11.27 21.47 -10.93
C GLU A 142 -12.32 20.32 -10.82
N GLU A 143 -12.10 19.22 -11.54
CA GLU A 143 -12.94 18.03 -11.62
C GLU A 143 -12.37 16.81 -10.92
N GLU A 144 -13.27 15.94 -10.45
CA GLU A 144 -12.99 14.75 -9.64
C GLU A 144 -12.02 13.73 -10.29
N LEU A 145 -11.76 13.85 -11.60
CA LEU A 145 -11.09 12.86 -12.44
C LEU A 145 -9.83 13.36 -13.13
N THR A 146 -9.42 14.61 -12.90
CA THR A 146 -8.27 15.16 -13.61
C THR A 146 -7.02 14.90 -12.78
N PRO A 147 -6.04 14.10 -13.26
CA PRO A 147 -4.71 14.17 -12.69
C PRO A 147 -4.26 15.62 -12.80
N GLY A 148 -3.81 16.17 -11.68
CA GLY A 148 -3.32 17.54 -11.66
C GLY A 148 -2.15 17.73 -12.63
N GLU A 149 -2.04 18.95 -13.11
CA GLU A 149 -0.94 19.37 -13.96
C GLU A 149 0.10 20.09 -13.12
N ILE A 150 1.37 19.83 -13.41
CA ILE A 150 2.45 20.65 -12.88
C ILE A 150 2.36 22.01 -13.57
N SER A 151 2.10 23.04 -12.79
CA SER A 151 2.07 24.41 -13.26
C SER A 151 2.94 25.30 -12.38
N PHE A 152 3.33 26.43 -12.93
CA PHE A 152 4.15 27.45 -12.26
C PHE A 152 3.29 28.72 -12.19
N ILE A 153 2.41 28.76 -11.19
CA ILE A 153 1.45 29.85 -10.98
C ILE A 153 1.84 30.58 -9.70
N GLU A 154 2.12 31.88 -9.79
CA GLU A 154 2.37 32.73 -8.63
C GLU A 154 1.10 32.78 -7.74
N ASP A 155 1.25 32.47 -6.45
CA ASP A 155 0.23 32.76 -5.45
C ASP A 155 0.17 34.29 -5.28
N GLU A 156 -0.89 34.92 -5.80
CA GLU A 156 -1.06 36.36 -5.79
C GLU A 156 -0.96 36.95 -4.37
N THR A 157 -1.40 36.22 -3.34
CA THR A 157 -1.35 36.70 -1.95
C THR A 157 0.08 36.78 -1.44
N VAL A 158 0.94 35.82 -1.79
CA VAL A 158 2.35 35.81 -1.39
C VAL A 158 3.18 36.75 -2.27
N TYR A 159 2.96 36.73 -3.59
CA TYR A 159 3.72 37.55 -4.54
C TYR A 159 3.35 39.04 -4.51
N SER A 160 2.25 39.43 -3.84
CA SER A 160 1.92 40.83 -3.54
C SER A 160 2.22 41.24 -2.09
N SER A 161 2.69 40.31 -1.25
CA SER A 161 2.92 40.55 0.17
C SER A 161 4.18 41.37 0.44
N ALA A 162 4.11 42.22 1.48
CA ALA A 162 5.26 42.93 2.06
C ALA A 162 5.90 42.19 3.25
N GLU A 163 5.38 41.01 3.60
CA GLU A 163 5.93 40.15 4.64
C GLU A 163 7.09 39.30 4.10
N ASN A 164 7.96 38.84 5.00
CA ASN A 164 8.99 37.86 4.66
C ASN A 164 8.34 36.51 4.35
N PHE A 165 8.70 35.90 3.22
CA PHE A 165 8.40 34.51 2.92
C PHE A 165 9.67 33.64 3.02
N PRO A 166 9.66 32.47 3.68
CA PRO A 166 8.51 31.88 4.39
C PRO A 166 8.17 32.55 5.73
N GLY A 167 9.01 33.46 6.22
CA GLY A 167 8.80 34.18 7.49
C GLY A 167 9.26 33.39 8.72
N VAL A 168 9.43 32.08 8.57
CA VAL A 168 10.10 31.18 9.53
C VAL A 168 11.57 31.04 9.15
N ILE A 169 12.45 31.06 10.14
CA ILE A 169 13.90 30.91 9.96
C ILE A 169 14.36 29.47 10.23
N VAL A 170 13.83 28.87 11.30
CA VAL A 170 14.10 27.49 11.70
C VAL A 170 12.77 26.82 11.98
N GLU A 171 12.62 25.59 11.51
CA GLU A 171 11.45 24.75 11.71
C GLU A 171 11.85 23.35 12.19
N LEU A 172 10.99 22.75 13.02
CA LEU A 172 11.09 21.37 13.43
C LEU A 172 10.08 20.57 12.60
N GLY A 173 10.55 19.56 11.88
CA GLY A 173 9.69 18.65 11.13
C GLY A 173 8.95 17.67 12.04
N GLU A 174 8.21 16.75 11.43
CA GLU A 174 7.59 15.65 12.17
C GLU A 174 8.67 14.65 12.63
N ALA A 175 8.58 14.21 13.89
CA ALA A 175 9.51 13.23 14.41
C ALA A 175 9.09 11.83 13.95
N ALA A 176 10.01 11.10 13.32
CA ALA A 176 9.84 9.71 12.92
C ALA A 176 10.78 8.79 13.69
N LYS A 177 10.52 7.49 13.59
CA LYS A 177 11.33 6.45 14.14
C LYS A 177 11.93 5.64 13.00
N LEU A 178 13.26 5.63 12.94
CA LEU A 178 13.97 4.66 12.12
C LEU A 178 14.42 3.55 13.05
N ARG A 179 13.65 2.47 13.15
CA ARG A 179 13.98 1.31 13.99
C ARG A 179 14.19 1.71 15.46
N ALA A 180 15.35 1.47 16.07
CA ALA A 180 15.55 1.81 17.48
C ALA A 180 15.65 3.31 17.76
N GLN A 181 15.74 4.16 16.74
CA GLN A 181 16.12 5.56 16.88
C GLN A 181 15.00 6.49 16.45
N ARG A 182 14.45 7.23 17.40
CA ARG A 182 13.60 8.39 17.11
C ARG A 182 14.46 9.56 16.67
N LEU A 183 14.11 10.19 15.56
CA LEU A 183 14.79 11.32 14.96
C LEU A 183 13.84 12.47 14.71
N LEU A 184 14.37 13.69 14.71
CA LEU A 184 13.65 14.93 14.46
C LEU A 184 14.36 15.70 13.34
N PRO A 185 13.73 15.88 12.17
CA PRO A 185 14.20 16.78 11.14
C PRO A 185 14.23 18.22 11.66
N VAL A 186 15.30 18.94 11.34
CA VAL A 186 15.51 20.35 11.67
C VAL A 186 15.83 21.07 10.39
N ARG A 187 15.04 22.08 10.04
CA ARG A 187 15.14 22.80 8.77
C ARG A 187 15.47 24.26 9.03
N VAL A 188 16.38 24.80 8.23
CA VAL A 188 16.70 26.23 8.22
C VAL A 188 16.39 26.78 6.83
N TYR A 189 15.76 27.96 6.81
CA TYR A 189 15.39 28.70 5.62
C TYR A 189 16.38 29.84 5.38
N PRO A 190 17.50 29.61 4.65
CA PRO A 190 18.63 30.54 4.64
C PRO A 190 18.34 31.83 3.87
N PHE A 191 17.22 31.88 3.15
CA PHE A 191 16.77 33.02 2.39
C PHE A 191 15.33 33.39 2.77
N GLN A 192 15.06 34.68 2.85
CA GLN A 192 13.73 35.24 3.04
C GLN A 192 13.44 36.21 1.90
N PHE A 193 12.30 36.07 1.24
CA PHE A 193 11.92 36.88 0.10
C PHE A 193 10.75 37.81 0.44
N VAL A 194 10.88 39.09 0.11
CA VAL A 194 9.82 40.09 0.24
C VAL A 194 9.35 40.48 -1.15
N ALA A 195 8.26 39.86 -1.61
CA ALA A 195 7.83 39.96 -3.00
C ALA A 195 7.44 41.40 -3.42
N ALA A 196 6.71 42.14 -2.58
CA ALA A 196 6.28 43.51 -2.88
C ALA A 196 7.45 44.47 -3.15
N THR A 197 8.63 44.20 -2.57
CA THR A 197 9.83 45.04 -2.75
C THR A 197 10.94 44.35 -3.53
N LYS A 198 10.73 43.09 -3.94
CA LYS A 198 11.72 42.24 -4.62
C LYS A 198 13.04 42.09 -3.87
N GLN A 199 12.99 42.19 -2.53
CA GLN A 199 14.16 42.08 -1.67
C GLN A 199 14.39 40.64 -1.26
N LEU A 200 15.66 40.24 -1.27
CA LEU A 200 16.11 38.94 -0.78
C LEU A 200 17.03 39.14 0.41
N ILE A 201 16.67 38.54 1.54
CA ILE A 201 17.43 38.60 2.79
C ILE A 201 18.08 37.24 3.01
N ARG A 202 19.40 37.23 3.16
CA ARG A 202 20.18 36.03 3.46
C ARG A 202 20.45 35.93 4.96
N ILE A 203 20.30 34.73 5.50
CA ILE A 203 20.67 34.38 6.87
C ILE A 203 22.10 33.83 6.83
N ARG A 204 23.04 34.61 7.35
CA ARG A 204 24.46 34.23 7.41
C ARG A 204 24.74 33.22 8.51
N ALA A 205 24.08 33.40 9.65
CA ALA A 205 24.15 32.45 10.74
C ALA A 205 22.86 32.51 11.57
N VAL A 206 22.46 31.38 12.13
CA VAL A 206 21.39 31.30 13.14
C VAL A 206 21.81 30.31 14.22
N THR A 207 21.71 30.72 15.48
CA THR A 207 21.86 29.84 16.63
C THR A 207 20.49 29.60 17.25
N PHE A 208 20.16 28.36 17.53
CA PHE A 208 18.88 27.99 18.11
C PHE A 208 19.01 26.77 19.03
N THR A 209 18.08 26.67 19.98
CA THR A 209 18.02 25.62 20.97
C THR A 209 16.68 24.87 20.87
N ILE A 210 16.76 23.55 20.81
CA ILE A 210 15.63 22.63 20.88
C ILE A 210 15.61 22.06 22.30
N ALA A 211 14.59 22.40 23.09
CA ALA A 211 14.43 21.91 24.45
C ALA A 211 13.46 20.72 24.49
N PHE A 212 13.85 19.67 25.23
CA PHE A 212 13.05 18.48 25.47
C PHE A 212 12.22 18.61 26.74
N ARG A 213 10.94 18.24 26.65
CA ARG A 213 10.01 18.17 27.77
C ARG A 213 9.47 16.76 27.89
N TYR A 214 9.41 16.29 29.13
CA TYR A 214 9.00 14.92 29.44
C TYR A 214 7.66 14.94 30.16
N PRO A 215 6.71 14.04 29.81
CA PRO A 215 5.41 13.95 30.48
C PRO A 215 5.52 13.81 32.00
N ASP A 216 6.50 13.02 32.48
CA ASP A 216 6.74 12.77 33.91
C ASP A 216 7.76 13.74 34.55
N GLY A 217 8.21 14.75 33.82
CA GLY A 217 9.10 15.81 34.32
C GLY A 217 10.57 15.39 34.50
N TYR A 218 10.96 14.19 34.08
CA TYR A 218 12.35 13.71 34.05
C TYR A 218 12.63 12.96 32.75
N PRO A 219 13.86 13.01 32.21
CA PRO A 219 14.25 12.17 31.09
C PRO A 219 14.06 10.70 31.50
N PRO A 220 13.49 9.84 30.64
CA PRO A 220 13.30 8.43 30.94
C PRO A 220 14.66 7.71 30.93
N LEU A 221 15.44 7.91 32.00
CA LEU A 221 16.66 7.14 32.29
C LEU A 221 16.35 5.69 32.68
N ALA A 222 15.07 5.35 32.91
CA ALA A 222 14.60 4.04 33.36
C ALA A 222 14.05 3.14 32.23
N LEU A 223 13.52 3.69 31.14
CA LEU A 223 13.22 2.89 29.93
C LEU A 223 14.52 2.47 29.21
N SER A 224 15.59 3.26 29.39
CA SER A 224 16.94 3.08 28.86
C SER A 224 17.89 2.33 29.82
N SER A 225 17.38 1.43 30.69
CA SER A 225 18.28 0.59 31.51
C SER A 225 19.20 -0.34 30.67
N GLU A 226 18.92 -0.43 29.36
CA GLU A 226 19.77 -0.94 28.27
C GLU A 226 20.36 0.20 27.41
N GLY A 227 20.93 1.24 28.01
CA GLY A 227 21.39 2.50 27.38
C GLY A 227 22.49 2.43 26.31
N ALA A 228 22.69 1.28 25.68
CA ALA A 228 23.35 1.09 24.39
C ALA A 228 22.81 -0.22 23.80
N LEU A 229 21.60 -0.19 23.22
CA LEU A 229 21.21 -1.26 22.30
C LEU A 229 22.23 -1.28 21.16
N ASP A 230 22.98 -2.37 21.05
CA ASP A 230 23.82 -2.65 19.90
C ASP A 230 22.88 -2.92 18.73
N GLU A 231 22.77 -1.93 17.84
CA GLU A 231 21.93 -2.03 16.65
C GLU A 231 22.64 -2.87 15.57
N ALA A 232 21.87 -3.41 14.63
CA ALA A 232 22.42 -4.01 13.43
C ALA A 232 23.38 -3.02 12.74
N ALA A 233 24.59 -3.51 12.44
CA ALA A 233 25.69 -2.69 11.90
C ALA A 233 25.29 -1.77 10.71
N PRO A 234 24.42 -2.17 9.76
CA PRO A 234 24.04 -1.28 8.67
C PRO A 234 23.18 -0.08 9.12
N PHE A 235 22.27 -0.24 10.09
CA PHE A 235 21.48 0.88 10.63
C PHE A 235 22.33 1.79 11.51
N GLU A 236 23.33 1.23 12.19
CA GLU A 236 24.29 2.00 12.98
C GLU A 236 25.02 3.05 12.12
N GLN A 237 25.45 2.66 10.91
CA GLN A 237 26.09 3.56 9.96
C GLN A 237 25.14 4.69 9.51
N ILE A 238 23.87 4.37 9.25
CA ILE A 238 22.85 5.37 8.90
C ILE A 238 22.73 6.40 10.02
N TYR A 239 22.63 5.98 11.28
CA TYR A 239 22.56 6.92 12.41
C TYR A 239 23.82 7.80 12.54
N GLN A 240 25.01 7.21 12.35
CA GLN A 240 26.28 7.92 12.42
C GLN A 240 26.40 9.02 11.37
N GLN A 241 25.91 8.77 10.16
CA GLN A 241 26.01 9.70 9.03
C GLN A 241 24.96 10.82 9.07
N ASN A 242 23.83 10.63 9.77
CA ASN A 242 22.68 11.52 9.66
C ASN A 242 22.32 12.30 10.93
N LEU A 243 22.73 11.81 12.10
CA LEU A 243 22.37 12.47 13.35
C LEU A 243 23.48 13.40 13.80
N LEU A 244 23.21 14.70 13.77
CA LEU A 244 24.16 15.72 14.21
C LEU A 244 24.60 15.51 15.67
N ASN A 245 23.70 14.99 16.52
CA ASN A 245 23.97 14.62 17.90
C ASN A 245 24.10 13.10 18.13
N TYR A 246 24.53 12.33 17.13
CA TYR A 246 24.63 10.86 17.16
C TYR A 246 25.14 10.29 18.50
N ASN A 247 26.28 10.78 19.00
CA ASN A 247 26.88 10.30 20.25
C ASN A 247 25.93 10.39 21.46
N GLN A 248 25.14 11.47 21.52
CA GLN A 248 24.11 11.68 22.53
C GLN A 248 22.88 10.79 22.26
N ALA A 249 22.46 10.75 20.99
CA ALA A 249 21.27 10.03 20.53
C ALA A 249 21.29 8.52 20.83
N ARG A 250 22.47 7.90 20.87
CA ARG A 250 22.62 6.47 21.24
C ARG A 250 21.94 6.09 22.56
N ARG A 251 21.87 7.04 23.50
CA ARG A 251 21.25 6.83 24.82
C ARG A 251 19.71 6.84 24.77
N TYR A 252 19.13 7.27 23.67
CA TYR A 252 17.69 7.43 23.45
C TYR A 252 17.05 6.24 22.74
N ARG A 253 17.85 5.21 22.41
CA ARG A 253 17.38 4.06 21.63
C ARG A 253 16.33 3.25 22.38
N TYR A 254 15.29 2.86 21.65
CA TYR A 254 14.12 2.21 22.20
C TYR A 254 13.26 1.61 21.07
N PHE A 255 12.63 0.47 21.36
CA PHE A 255 11.64 -0.18 20.50
C PHE A 255 10.26 -0.09 21.15
N GLU A 256 9.21 0.18 20.36
CA GLU A 256 7.86 0.26 20.94
C GLU A 256 7.50 -1.05 21.64
N PRO A 257 6.68 -1.03 22.71
CA PRO A 257 6.24 -2.23 23.37
C PRO A 257 5.26 -2.94 22.45
N GLN A 258 5.10 -4.24 22.66
CA GLN A 258 4.22 -5.08 21.85
C GLN A 258 2.78 -4.51 21.77
N SER A 259 2.23 -4.42 20.56
CA SER A 259 0.82 -4.06 20.34
C SER A 259 -0.12 -5.17 20.85
N GLU A 260 -1.34 -4.81 21.30
CA GLU A 260 -2.35 -5.81 21.72
C GLU A 260 -3.12 -6.44 20.54
N LEU A 261 -3.18 -5.77 19.38
CA LEU A 261 -3.83 -6.27 18.15
C LEU A 261 -3.31 -7.66 17.69
N PRO A 262 -1.98 -7.92 17.65
CA PRO A 262 -1.45 -9.20 17.22
C PRO A 262 -1.87 -10.40 18.08
N ALA A 263 -2.18 -10.19 19.35
CA ALA A 263 -2.63 -11.26 20.24
C ALA A 263 -3.96 -11.89 19.77
N GLN A 264 -4.81 -11.16 19.04
CA GLN A 264 -6.05 -11.71 18.49
C GLN A 264 -5.83 -12.61 17.26
N LEU A 265 -4.81 -12.35 16.45
CA LEU A 265 -4.49 -13.13 15.23
C LEU A 265 -3.90 -14.52 15.56
N LEU A 266 -3.16 -14.64 16.67
CA LEU A 266 -2.43 -15.85 17.04
C LEU A 266 -3.06 -16.67 18.19
N SER A 267 -4.06 -16.13 18.89
CA SER A 267 -4.63 -16.77 20.10
C SER A 267 -5.69 -17.86 19.84
N GLU A 268 -5.83 -18.32 18.59
CA GLU A 268 -7.07 -18.97 18.17
C GLU A 268 -7.26 -20.45 18.51
N THR A 269 -6.23 -21.28 18.79
CA THR A 269 -6.49 -22.72 18.97
C THR A 269 -5.56 -23.45 19.93
N SER A 270 -6.11 -24.47 20.61
CA SER A 270 -5.38 -25.40 21.47
C SER A 270 -4.55 -26.45 20.71
N THR A 271 -4.56 -26.41 19.38
CA THR A 271 -3.99 -27.47 18.51
C THR A 271 -3.36 -26.88 17.23
N ASN A 272 -2.13 -27.29 16.92
CA ASN A 272 -1.43 -26.89 15.68
C ASN A 272 -2.00 -27.55 14.40
N GLU A 273 -2.98 -28.45 14.51
CA GLU A 273 -3.61 -29.12 13.37
C GLU A 273 -5.03 -28.58 13.15
N ARG A 274 -5.29 -28.07 11.95
CA ARG A 274 -6.59 -27.49 11.55
C ARG A 274 -6.96 -27.92 10.13
N TYR A 275 -8.23 -27.74 9.79
CA TYR A 275 -8.77 -28.04 8.47
C TYR A 275 -9.31 -26.76 7.84
N LYS A 276 -8.69 -26.33 6.75
CA LYS A 276 -9.05 -25.15 5.96
C LYS A 276 -10.20 -25.50 5.03
N ILE A 277 -11.24 -24.68 5.07
CA ILE A 277 -12.47 -24.87 4.30
C ILE A 277 -12.75 -23.56 3.52
N PRO A 278 -12.41 -23.52 2.21
CA PRO A 278 -12.66 -22.35 1.38
C PRO A 278 -14.14 -22.23 1.00
N VAL A 279 -14.66 -20.99 1.00
CA VAL A 279 -16.05 -20.66 0.66
C VAL A 279 -16.09 -19.44 -0.27
N THR A 280 -16.69 -19.58 -1.45
CA THR A 280 -16.79 -18.50 -2.46
C THR A 280 -18.22 -17.98 -2.67
N GLU A 281 -19.21 -18.64 -2.07
CA GLU A 281 -20.62 -18.27 -2.18
C GLU A 281 -21.35 -18.44 -0.84
N ASP A 282 -22.40 -17.64 -0.63
CA ASP A 282 -23.26 -17.77 0.53
C ASP A 282 -24.07 -19.08 0.44
N GLY A 283 -24.15 -19.87 1.51
CA GLY A 283 -24.85 -21.17 1.46
C GLY A 283 -24.77 -21.99 2.75
N ILE A 284 -25.50 -23.11 2.77
CA ILE A 284 -25.34 -24.14 3.81
C ILE A 284 -24.35 -25.17 3.29
N TYR A 285 -23.27 -25.40 4.03
CA TYR A 285 -22.20 -26.32 3.66
C TYR A 285 -22.22 -27.57 4.53
N LYS A 286 -21.88 -28.71 3.93
CA LYS A 286 -21.88 -30.03 4.55
C LYS A 286 -20.49 -30.65 4.46
N LEU A 287 -19.91 -30.94 5.63
CA LEU A 287 -18.67 -31.70 5.77
C LEU A 287 -19.03 -33.13 6.18
N THR A 288 -18.91 -34.09 5.27
CA THR A 288 -19.23 -35.50 5.57
C THR A 288 -18.09 -36.17 6.32
N TYR A 289 -18.41 -37.24 7.05
CA TYR A 289 -17.44 -38.14 7.64
C TYR A 289 -16.36 -38.56 6.62
N GLU A 290 -16.77 -38.94 5.41
CA GLU A 290 -15.87 -39.42 4.37
C GLU A 290 -14.98 -38.30 3.82
N ALA A 291 -15.50 -37.08 3.65
CA ALA A 291 -14.71 -35.93 3.20
C ALA A 291 -13.66 -35.53 4.25
N LEU A 292 -14.03 -35.52 5.53
CA LEU A 292 -13.09 -35.25 6.62
C LEU A 292 -12.04 -36.35 6.75
N GLN A 293 -12.44 -37.61 6.57
CA GLN A 293 -11.51 -38.75 6.51
C GLN A 293 -10.53 -38.61 5.34
N ALA A 294 -11.02 -38.25 4.15
CA ALA A 294 -10.20 -38.04 2.95
C ALA A 294 -9.22 -36.88 3.11
N ALA A 295 -9.61 -35.83 3.84
CA ALA A 295 -8.73 -34.73 4.23
C ALA A 295 -7.68 -35.14 5.30
N GLY A 296 -7.71 -36.38 5.79
CA GLY A 296 -6.74 -36.90 6.76
C GLY A 296 -7.12 -36.66 8.22
N MET A 297 -8.40 -36.39 8.52
CA MET A 297 -8.90 -36.38 9.90
C MET A 297 -9.03 -37.77 10.48
N PRO A 298 -8.55 -38.03 11.72
CA PRO A 298 -8.69 -39.31 12.38
C PRO A 298 -10.12 -39.52 12.91
N VAL A 299 -11.13 -39.39 12.04
CA VAL A 299 -12.57 -39.36 12.35
C VAL A 299 -13.06 -40.47 13.29
N ASN A 300 -12.45 -41.66 13.24
CA ASN A 300 -12.77 -42.79 14.14
C ASN A 300 -12.43 -42.57 15.63
N ALA A 301 -11.52 -41.63 15.92
CA ALA A 301 -11.01 -41.35 17.27
C ALA A 301 -11.44 -39.96 17.77
N VAL A 302 -12.10 -39.16 16.94
CA VAL A 302 -12.51 -37.80 17.30
C VAL A 302 -13.83 -37.85 18.07
N ASN A 303 -13.87 -37.12 19.19
CA ASN A 303 -15.11 -36.84 19.89
C ASN A 303 -15.80 -35.63 19.22
N PRO A 304 -17.00 -35.78 18.64
CA PRO A 304 -17.70 -34.69 17.98
C PRO A 304 -17.99 -33.47 18.87
N GLN A 305 -18.06 -33.66 20.19
CA GLN A 305 -18.24 -32.55 21.14
C GLN A 305 -17.05 -31.58 21.17
N THR A 306 -15.90 -31.99 20.62
CA THR A 306 -14.67 -31.18 20.59
C THR A 306 -14.49 -30.41 19.29
N PHE A 307 -15.41 -30.54 18.33
CA PHE A 307 -15.37 -29.76 17.09
C PHE A 307 -15.54 -28.28 17.39
N SER A 308 -14.68 -27.46 16.79
CA SER A 308 -14.76 -25.99 16.85
C SER A 308 -14.46 -25.40 15.49
N MET A 309 -15.27 -24.43 15.05
CA MET A 309 -15.10 -23.73 13.79
C MET A 309 -14.90 -22.23 14.01
N THR A 310 -14.01 -21.61 13.26
CA THR A 310 -13.81 -20.15 13.25
C THR A 310 -13.84 -19.58 11.84
N ASN A 311 -14.24 -18.30 11.72
CA ASN A 311 -14.09 -17.49 10.53
C ASN A 311 -13.51 -16.13 10.93
N GLN A 312 -12.34 -15.79 10.38
CA GLN A 312 -11.63 -14.54 10.73
C GLN A 312 -11.50 -14.37 12.26
N GLY A 313 -11.10 -15.45 12.94
CA GLY A 313 -10.99 -15.54 14.41
C GLY A 313 -12.23 -15.49 15.25
N ARG A 314 -13.41 -15.42 14.63
CA ARG A 314 -14.67 -15.42 15.35
C ARG A 314 -15.28 -16.84 15.35
N PRO A 315 -15.73 -17.35 16.50
CA PRO A 315 -16.38 -18.66 16.58
C PRO A 315 -17.63 -18.74 15.70
N VAL A 316 -17.78 -19.86 14.99
CA VAL A 316 -18.93 -20.17 14.12
C VAL A 316 -19.71 -21.33 14.71
N SER A 317 -21.02 -21.15 14.91
CA SER A 317 -21.90 -22.22 15.37
C SER A 317 -22.09 -23.30 14.30
N ILE A 318 -21.81 -24.55 14.66
CA ILE A 318 -21.95 -25.71 13.77
C ILE A 318 -23.06 -26.67 14.24
N TYR A 319 -23.66 -27.40 13.31
CA TYR A 319 -24.55 -28.52 13.63
C TYR A 319 -23.85 -29.84 13.32
N VAL A 320 -23.85 -30.77 14.27
CA VAL A 320 -23.32 -32.12 14.08
C VAL A 320 -24.48 -33.10 14.01
N HIS A 321 -24.65 -33.74 12.86
CA HIS A 321 -25.63 -34.79 12.72
C HIS A 321 -25.14 -36.08 13.37
N ASN A 322 -25.83 -36.50 14.42
CA ASN A 322 -25.57 -37.75 15.12
C ASN A 322 -26.64 -38.77 14.72
N SER A 323 -26.26 -39.75 13.89
CA SER A 323 -27.19 -40.72 13.32
C SER A 323 -27.30 -42.01 14.13
N ASP A 324 -26.26 -42.34 14.90
CA ASP A 324 -26.20 -43.57 15.71
C ASP A 324 -26.57 -43.37 17.19
N GLY A 325 -26.78 -42.11 17.60
CA GLY A 325 -27.16 -41.71 18.95
C GLY A 325 -25.99 -41.60 19.93
N ASN A 326 -24.74 -41.81 19.49
CA ASN A 326 -23.55 -41.72 20.35
C ASN A 326 -22.85 -40.36 20.22
N PRO A 327 -23.08 -39.40 21.13
CA PRO A 327 -22.53 -38.04 21.01
C PRO A 327 -21.01 -37.96 21.12
N ASN A 328 -20.34 -39.04 21.53
CA ASN A 328 -18.90 -39.10 21.76
C ASN A 328 -18.11 -39.74 20.62
N LYS A 329 -18.78 -40.19 19.55
CA LYS A 329 -18.13 -40.86 18.42
C LYS A 329 -18.66 -40.26 17.12
N PHE A 330 -17.74 -39.89 16.22
CA PHE A 330 -18.12 -39.52 14.86
C PHE A 330 -18.13 -40.78 13.98
N SER A 331 -19.29 -41.14 13.43
CA SER A 331 -19.50 -42.40 12.70
C SER A 331 -19.74 -42.16 11.19
N ALA A 332 -19.52 -43.20 10.37
CA ALA A 332 -19.78 -43.13 8.93
C ALA A 332 -21.25 -42.74 8.64
N GLY A 333 -21.46 -41.85 7.66
CA GLY A 333 -22.76 -41.25 7.36
C GLY A 333 -23.12 -39.99 8.18
N GLU A 334 -22.35 -39.67 9.22
CA GLU A 334 -22.50 -38.41 9.96
C GLU A 334 -21.85 -37.23 9.24
N TYR A 335 -22.23 -36.02 9.62
CA TYR A 335 -21.76 -34.80 8.96
C TYR A 335 -21.88 -33.57 9.86
N ILE A 336 -21.12 -32.55 9.51
CA ILE A 336 -21.19 -31.20 10.08
C ILE A 336 -21.89 -30.29 9.08
N LEU A 337 -22.79 -29.44 9.56
CA LEU A 337 -23.35 -28.32 8.81
C LEU A 337 -22.88 -26.98 9.39
N PHE A 338 -22.62 -26.02 8.52
CA PHE A 338 -22.40 -24.63 8.88
C PHE A 338 -22.99 -23.69 7.83
N PHE A 339 -23.27 -22.45 8.23
CA PHE A 339 -23.59 -21.39 7.29
C PHE A 339 -22.27 -20.73 6.85
N GLY A 340 -21.98 -20.77 5.56
CA GLY A 340 -20.78 -20.17 4.98
C GLY A 340 -21.16 -18.97 4.12
N GLU A 341 -20.38 -17.91 4.23
CA GLU A 341 -20.51 -16.68 3.45
C GLU A 341 -19.30 -16.48 2.53
N ARG A 342 -19.56 -15.97 1.31
CA ARG A 342 -18.54 -15.32 0.47
C ARG A 342 -17.85 -14.23 1.30
N LEU A 343 -16.57 -13.96 1.02
CA LEU A 343 -15.84 -12.92 1.73
C LEU A 343 -16.55 -11.57 1.57
N ASP A 344 -16.81 -10.93 2.71
CA ASP A 344 -17.24 -9.54 2.85
C ASP A 344 -16.09 -8.84 3.58
N GLY A 345 -15.28 -8.08 2.85
CA GLY A 345 -13.98 -7.58 3.32
C GLY A 345 -14.07 -6.62 4.51
N THR A 346 -15.28 -6.23 4.92
CA THR A 346 -15.54 -5.23 5.96
C THR A 346 -14.92 -5.57 7.31
N TYR A 347 -15.07 -6.80 7.81
CA TYR A 347 -14.51 -7.14 9.12
C TYR A 347 -12.98 -7.12 9.07
N LEU A 348 -12.38 -7.74 8.05
CA LEU A 348 -10.94 -7.75 7.90
C LEU A 348 -10.38 -6.32 7.77
N ALA A 349 -11.02 -5.47 6.97
CA ALA A 349 -10.63 -4.06 6.84
C ALA A 349 -10.73 -3.29 8.16
N SER A 350 -11.73 -3.58 9.00
CA SER A 350 -11.90 -2.92 10.29
C SER A 350 -10.80 -3.24 11.31
N LEU A 351 -10.02 -4.32 11.11
CA LEU A 351 -8.85 -4.61 11.95
C LEU A 351 -7.66 -3.69 11.66
N TYR A 352 -7.71 -2.96 10.54
CA TYR A 352 -6.63 -2.13 10.03
C TYR A 352 -7.17 -0.74 9.62
N SER A 353 -8.18 -0.24 10.33
CA SER A 353 -8.83 1.04 10.01
C SER A 353 -7.91 2.25 10.12
N ASP A 354 -6.80 2.10 10.83
CA ASP A 354 -5.84 3.16 11.13
C ASP A 354 -4.69 3.16 10.10
N GLU A 355 -4.68 2.23 9.14
CA GLU A 355 -3.64 2.18 8.10
C GLU A 355 -3.69 3.35 7.13
N ASP A 356 -4.88 3.92 6.91
CA ASP A 356 -5.01 5.09 6.04
C ASP A 356 -4.38 6.36 6.64
N ASP A 357 -4.05 6.38 7.94
CA ASP A 357 -3.24 7.44 8.53
C ASP A 357 -1.81 7.48 7.94
N PHE A 358 -1.29 6.35 7.44
CA PHE A 358 0.02 6.28 6.77
C PHE A 358 -0.03 6.69 5.29
N TRP A 359 -1.21 6.71 4.67
CA TRP A 359 -1.39 7.26 3.32
C TRP A 359 -1.55 8.77 3.34
N ARG A 360 -1.71 9.33 4.54
CA ARG A 360 -2.10 10.71 4.78
C ARG A 360 -0.92 11.66 4.77
N ASP A 361 -0.01 11.48 3.81
CA ASP A 361 0.69 12.65 3.32
C ASP A 361 -0.34 13.53 2.65
N SER A 362 -0.28 14.81 3.00
CA SER A 362 -1.25 15.81 2.62
C SER A 362 -1.28 15.95 1.10
N PHE A 363 -2.08 15.11 0.40
CA PHE A 363 -2.41 15.31 -1.00
C PHE A 363 -2.80 16.78 -1.14
N TYR A 364 -1.95 17.56 -1.80
CA TYR A 364 -1.98 19.01 -1.90
C TYR A 364 -3.38 19.52 -2.23
N ARG A 365 -4.15 19.83 -1.19
CA ARG A 365 -5.49 20.38 -1.30
C ARG A 365 -5.45 21.73 -0.65
N LYS A 366 -5.22 22.73 -1.49
CA LYS A 366 -5.54 24.11 -1.14
C LYS A 366 -6.95 24.12 -0.52
N PRO A 367 -7.17 24.76 0.63
CA PRO A 367 -8.51 24.99 1.13
C PRO A 367 -9.16 26.10 0.28
N GLU A 368 -9.38 25.85 -1.01
CA GLU A 368 -10.27 26.68 -1.81
C GLU A 368 -11.70 26.21 -1.56
N THR A 369 -12.24 26.69 -0.44
CA THR A 369 -13.63 26.86 0.02
C THR A 369 -14.77 25.91 -0.40
N ASN A 370 -14.67 24.95 -1.34
CA ASN A 370 -15.79 24.08 -1.73
C ASN A 370 -15.46 22.79 -2.54
N LEU A 371 -14.25 22.22 -2.49
CA LEU A 371 -14.03 20.84 -2.94
C LEU A 371 -13.85 19.94 -1.71
N THR A 372 -14.84 19.09 -1.38
CA THR A 372 -14.67 18.03 -0.38
C THR A 372 -13.84 16.93 -1.01
N PRO A 373 -12.55 16.80 -0.67
CA PRO A 373 -11.66 16.12 -1.58
C PRO A 373 -11.54 14.65 -1.14
N PHE A 374 -11.47 13.71 -2.10
CA PHE A 374 -11.47 12.26 -1.85
C PHE A 374 -10.34 11.84 -0.91
N GLN A 375 -10.66 11.33 0.28
CA GLN A 375 -9.66 10.75 1.18
C GLN A 375 -9.74 9.24 1.05
N ALA A 376 -8.67 8.62 0.54
CA ALA A 376 -8.57 7.17 0.49
C ALA A 376 -8.67 6.62 1.92
N ARG A 377 -9.38 5.50 2.08
CA ARG A 377 -9.54 4.81 3.35
C ARG A 377 -9.38 3.32 3.16
N PHE A 378 -8.65 2.67 4.06
CA PHE A 378 -8.54 1.22 4.05
C PHE A 378 -9.90 0.61 4.36
N ASN A 379 -10.50 0.00 3.34
CA ASN A 379 -11.85 -0.53 3.42
C ASN A 379 -11.96 -1.85 2.65
N ARG A 380 -13.17 -2.42 2.69
CA ARG A 380 -13.45 -3.74 2.09
C ARG A 380 -13.09 -3.85 0.60
N TYR A 381 -13.17 -2.78 -0.20
CA TYR A 381 -12.85 -2.84 -1.62
C TYR A 381 -11.37 -3.17 -1.82
N MET A 382 -10.50 -2.61 -0.98
CA MET A 382 -9.07 -2.90 -1.03
C MET A 382 -8.78 -4.34 -0.62
N VAL A 383 -9.58 -4.93 0.27
CA VAL A 383 -9.48 -6.36 0.62
C VAL A 383 -10.00 -7.26 -0.50
N GLU A 384 -11.19 -6.98 -1.02
CA GLU A 384 -11.91 -7.84 -1.97
C GLU A 384 -11.24 -7.90 -3.36
N LYS A 385 -10.37 -6.94 -3.70
CA LYS A 385 -9.51 -6.99 -4.89
C LYS A 385 -8.62 -8.22 -4.94
N TYR A 386 -8.17 -8.72 -3.78
CA TYR A 386 -7.23 -9.85 -3.73
C TYR A 386 -7.92 -11.20 -3.79
N THR A 387 -9.16 -11.30 -3.28
CA THR A 387 -9.90 -12.54 -3.26
C THR A 387 -11.36 -12.32 -2.91
N ASN A 388 -12.23 -13.14 -3.48
CA ASN A 388 -13.63 -13.27 -3.05
C ASN A 388 -13.84 -14.51 -2.14
N GLN A 389 -12.79 -15.30 -1.91
CA GLN A 389 -12.83 -16.52 -1.12
C GLN A 389 -12.70 -16.22 0.36
N ASN A 390 -13.69 -16.64 1.13
CA ASN A 390 -13.65 -16.68 2.59
C ASN A 390 -13.06 -18.01 3.07
N VAL A 391 -12.60 -18.05 4.32
CA VAL A 391 -11.99 -19.27 4.89
C VAL A 391 -12.60 -19.57 6.25
N TYR A 392 -13.05 -20.82 6.41
CA TYR A 392 -13.50 -21.39 7.67
C TYR A 392 -12.47 -22.42 8.14
N TRP A 393 -12.14 -22.38 9.43
CA TRP A 393 -11.17 -23.29 10.02
C TRP A 393 -11.87 -24.22 10.99
N LEU A 394 -11.78 -25.53 10.75
CA LEU A 394 -12.26 -26.56 11.69
C LEU A 394 -11.09 -27.12 12.50
N SER A 395 -11.28 -27.25 13.82
CA SER A 395 -10.33 -27.84 14.77
C SER A 395 -11.03 -28.89 15.65
N VAL A 396 -10.24 -29.81 16.23
CA VAL A 396 -10.73 -30.95 17.03
C VAL A 396 -9.86 -31.16 18.27
N GLY A 397 -10.42 -31.74 19.34
CA GLY A 397 -9.66 -32.13 20.54
C GLY A 397 -9.53 -31.07 21.65
N GLY A 398 -10.05 -29.86 21.44
CA GLY A 398 -10.16 -28.81 22.47
C GLY A 398 -11.46 -28.90 23.30
N THR A 399 -11.90 -27.77 23.87
CA THR A 399 -13.15 -27.68 24.65
C THR A 399 -14.44 -27.75 23.80
N GLY A 400 -14.31 -27.80 22.47
CA GLY A 400 -15.42 -27.62 21.54
C GLY A 400 -15.77 -26.14 21.30
N GLY A 401 -16.35 -25.87 20.14
CA GLY A 401 -16.88 -24.56 19.75
C GLY A 401 -18.38 -24.45 20.03
N PRO A 402 -19.01 -23.31 19.70
CA PRO A 402 -20.46 -23.21 19.81
C PRO A 402 -21.14 -24.18 18.83
N PHE A 403 -22.18 -24.86 19.30
CA PHE A 403 -23.07 -25.64 18.46
C PHE A 403 -24.33 -24.83 18.15
N MET A 404 -24.93 -25.04 16.98
CA MET A 404 -26.18 -24.38 16.60
C MET A 404 -27.27 -24.68 17.62
N GLU A 405 -27.91 -23.63 18.14
CA GLU A 405 -29.14 -23.76 18.91
C GLU A 405 -30.21 -24.39 18.03
N GLN A 406 -30.96 -25.35 18.56
CA GLN A 406 -32.07 -25.97 17.84
C GLN A 406 -33.38 -25.27 18.19
N VAL A 407 -34.09 -24.82 17.17
CA VAL A 407 -35.41 -24.19 17.30
C VAL A 407 -36.42 -25.03 16.53
N THR A 408 -37.59 -25.28 17.12
CA THR A 408 -38.67 -26.00 16.46
C THR A 408 -39.78 -25.03 16.06
N VAL A 409 -40.15 -25.04 14.78
CA VAL A 409 -41.29 -24.31 14.24
C VAL A 409 -42.45 -25.25 13.95
N LEU A 410 -43.66 -24.68 13.87
CA LEU A 410 -44.84 -25.41 13.45
C LEU A 410 -44.99 -25.34 11.92
N PRO A 411 -45.57 -26.36 11.27
CA PRO A 411 -46.04 -26.24 9.89
C PRO A 411 -47.02 -25.08 9.74
N ALA A 412 -46.92 -24.33 8.65
CA ALA A 412 -47.87 -23.28 8.32
C ALA A 412 -48.96 -23.76 7.37
N SER A 413 -50.07 -23.04 7.38
CA SER A 413 -51.16 -23.10 6.40
C SER A 413 -51.41 -21.70 5.84
N ALA A 414 -52.04 -21.62 4.68
CA ALA A 414 -52.43 -20.35 4.05
C ALA A 414 -53.27 -19.45 5.00
N PRO A 415 -53.22 -18.12 4.86
CA PRO A 415 -52.46 -17.37 3.85
C PRO A 415 -50.95 -17.31 4.16
N TYR A 416 -50.12 -17.46 3.12
CA TYR A 416 -48.67 -17.38 3.21
C TYR A 416 -48.15 -15.98 2.83
N LEU A 417 -46.88 -15.71 3.15
CA LEU A 417 -46.13 -14.59 2.57
C LEU A 417 -46.10 -14.72 1.05
N GLU A 418 -46.55 -13.68 0.35
CA GLU A 418 -46.65 -13.70 -1.13
C GLU A 418 -45.36 -13.26 -1.81
N ALA A 419 -44.67 -12.26 -1.23
CA ALA A 419 -43.45 -11.68 -1.78
C ALA A 419 -42.65 -10.92 -0.72
N PHE A 420 -41.36 -10.75 -0.96
CA PHE A 420 -40.46 -9.89 -0.20
C PHE A 420 -39.63 -9.04 -1.15
N GLN A 421 -39.12 -7.89 -0.69
CA GLN A 421 -38.24 -7.07 -1.51
C GLN A 421 -36.84 -7.69 -1.55
N GLU A 422 -36.32 -7.91 -2.75
CA GLU A 422 -34.97 -8.41 -3.03
C GLU A 422 -34.14 -7.30 -3.69
N ARG A 423 -32.83 -7.32 -3.44
CA ARG A 423 -31.87 -6.40 -4.06
C ARG A 423 -30.65 -7.18 -4.55
N ILE A 424 -30.31 -7.03 -5.82
CA ILE A 424 -29.17 -7.70 -6.45
C ILE A 424 -28.26 -6.66 -7.09
N ARG A 425 -26.97 -6.69 -6.75
CA ARG A 425 -25.92 -5.89 -7.39
C ARG A 425 -25.19 -6.73 -8.43
N PHE A 426 -24.90 -6.12 -9.56
CA PHE A 426 -24.19 -6.68 -10.70
C PHE A 426 -23.01 -5.76 -11.01
N GLU A 427 -21.81 -6.32 -11.01
CA GLU A 427 -20.57 -5.64 -11.36
C GLU A 427 -19.57 -6.69 -11.88
N GLN A 428 -18.61 -6.25 -12.69
CA GLN A 428 -17.46 -7.06 -13.09
C GLN A 428 -16.20 -6.23 -12.93
N GLN A 429 -15.08 -6.87 -12.58
CA GLN A 429 -13.82 -6.20 -12.27
C GLN A 429 -12.91 -6.33 -13.49
N ASN A 430 -13.31 -5.69 -14.58
CA ASN A 430 -12.79 -5.99 -15.92
C ASN A 430 -11.81 -4.94 -16.45
N VAL A 431 -11.90 -3.70 -15.98
CA VAL A 431 -11.07 -2.58 -16.40
C VAL A 431 -10.42 -2.00 -15.16
N TRP A 432 -9.09 -1.97 -15.13
CA TRP A 432 -8.31 -1.37 -14.05
C TRP A 432 -7.96 0.08 -14.41
N TRP A 433 -8.39 1.03 -13.59
CA TRP A 433 -8.07 2.45 -13.74
C TRP A 433 -7.84 3.04 -12.35
N THR A 434 -6.64 3.55 -12.08
CA THR A 434 -6.26 4.09 -10.75
C THR A 434 -6.28 5.62 -10.71
N ILE A 435 -6.22 6.27 -11.88
CA ILE A 435 -6.04 7.72 -12.03
C ILE A 435 -7.40 8.43 -12.10
N HIS A 436 -8.23 8.25 -11.08
CA HIS A 436 -9.58 8.82 -11.06
C HIS A 436 -10.01 9.42 -9.72
N TYR A 437 -9.18 9.40 -8.67
CA TYR A 437 -9.35 10.12 -7.38
C TYR A 437 -10.78 10.34 -6.83
N THR A 438 -11.71 9.42 -7.11
CA THR A 438 -13.13 9.53 -6.73
C THR A 438 -13.51 8.47 -5.70
N SER A 439 -12.77 7.36 -5.66
CA SER A 439 -13.00 6.24 -4.76
C SER A 439 -11.78 5.33 -4.73
N VAL A 440 -11.66 4.48 -3.69
CA VAL A 440 -10.62 3.44 -3.63
C VAL A 440 -10.93 2.23 -4.51
N ASP A 441 -12.13 2.13 -5.06
CA ASP A 441 -12.49 1.15 -6.08
C ASP A 441 -11.95 1.60 -7.44
N THR A 442 -10.94 0.86 -7.91
CA THR A 442 -10.16 1.11 -9.13
C THR A 442 -10.54 0.17 -10.27
N PHE A 443 -11.60 -0.61 -10.09
CA PHE A 443 -12.08 -1.55 -11.09
C PHE A 443 -13.46 -1.15 -11.61
N PHE A 444 -13.64 -1.34 -12.91
CA PHE A 444 -14.89 -1.05 -13.61
C PHE A 444 -15.31 -2.25 -14.46
N TRP A 445 -16.60 -2.38 -14.73
CA TRP A 445 -17.16 -3.40 -15.61
C TRP A 445 -16.73 -3.17 -17.07
N GLU A 446 -16.83 -1.94 -17.56
CA GLU A 446 -16.51 -1.65 -18.95
C GLU A 446 -16.13 -0.18 -19.16
N GLU A 447 -15.14 0.10 -20.00
CA GLU A 447 -14.86 1.43 -20.53
C GLU A 447 -15.55 1.58 -21.90
N VAL A 448 -16.42 2.57 -22.04
CA VAL A 448 -17.19 2.83 -23.25
C VAL A 448 -16.76 4.16 -23.86
N LYS A 449 -15.79 4.09 -24.78
CA LYS A 449 -15.34 5.21 -25.63
C LYS A 449 -16.13 5.27 -26.93
N PHE A 450 -16.71 6.42 -27.25
CA PHE A 450 -17.55 6.56 -28.45
C PHE A 450 -17.58 7.96 -29.05
N SER A 451 -17.60 8.06 -30.38
CA SER A 451 -17.75 9.31 -31.15
C SER A 451 -19.07 9.39 -31.94
N ASN A 452 -19.88 8.33 -31.85
CA ASN A 452 -21.24 8.20 -32.37
C ASN A 452 -22.06 7.37 -31.38
N ASN A 453 -23.39 7.45 -31.45
CA ASN A 453 -24.24 6.64 -30.57
C ASN A 453 -23.85 5.16 -30.64
N THR A 454 -23.65 4.55 -29.48
CA THR A 454 -23.32 3.13 -29.35
C THR A 454 -24.25 2.47 -28.34
N THR A 455 -24.27 1.14 -28.32
CA THR A 455 -25.14 0.37 -27.45
C THR A 455 -24.34 -0.75 -26.80
N LYS A 456 -24.53 -0.92 -25.48
CA LYS A 456 -24.00 -2.03 -24.71
C LYS A 456 -25.13 -2.80 -24.05
N GLU A 457 -24.92 -4.09 -23.87
CA GLU A 457 -25.89 -5.00 -23.28
C GLU A 457 -25.27 -5.73 -22.10
N TYR A 458 -25.97 -5.69 -20.96
CA TYR A 458 -25.56 -6.33 -19.72
C TYR A 458 -26.61 -7.37 -19.33
N ILE A 459 -26.18 -8.59 -18.99
CA ILE A 459 -27.09 -9.67 -18.60
C ILE A 459 -27.31 -9.65 -17.09
N LEU A 460 -28.56 -9.39 -16.68
CA LEU A 460 -29.01 -9.38 -15.29
C LEU A 460 -29.81 -10.66 -15.00
N ASN A 461 -29.27 -11.55 -14.17
CA ASN A 461 -29.99 -12.76 -13.76
C ASN A 461 -30.89 -12.45 -12.56
N ILE A 462 -32.20 -12.44 -12.77
CA ILE A 462 -33.22 -12.01 -11.80
C ILE A 462 -34.16 -13.18 -11.47
N PRO A 463 -34.03 -13.80 -10.28
CA PRO A 463 -34.85 -14.94 -9.90
C PRO A 463 -36.25 -14.51 -9.43
N TYR A 464 -37.26 -15.13 -10.04
CA TYR A 464 -38.67 -15.13 -9.63
C TYR A 464 -39.26 -13.74 -9.29
N PRO A 465 -39.17 -12.75 -10.21
CA PRO A 465 -39.80 -11.45 -10.00
C PRO A 465 -41.33 -11.55 -10.01
N VAL A 466 -41.97 -10.87 -9.06
CA VAL A 466 -43.41 -10.60 -9.09
C VAL A 466 -43.69 -9.65 -10.26
N GLN A 467 -44.70 -9.99 -11.07
CA GLN A 467 -44.99 -9.29 -12.34
C GLN A 467 -45.82 -8.00 -12.17
N SER A 468 -46.03 -7.55 -10.94
CA SER A 468 -46.84 -6.37 -10.61
C SER A 468 -46.08 -5.42 -9.69
N GLY A 469 -46.35 -4.12 -9.83
CA GLY A 469 -45.70 -3.07 -9.05
C GLY A 469 -44.53 -2.44 -9.80
N THR A 470 -43.62 -1.85 -9.04
CA THR A 470 -42.50 -1.07 -9.56
C THR A 470 -41.18 -1.72 -9.18
N VAL A 471 -40.24 -1.72 -10.12
CA VAL A 471 -38.85 -2.13 -9.96
C VAL A 471 -37.98 -0.88 -9.95
N THR A 472 -36.96 -0.87 -9.11
CA THR A 472 -35.95 0.20 -9.07
C THR A 472 -34.63 -0.32 -9.63
N LEU A 473 -34.07 0.36 -10.61
CA LEU A 473 -32.71 0.16 -11.13
C LEU A 473 -31.84 1.32 -10.67
N ARG A 474 -30.70 1.01 -10.07
CA ARG A 474 -29.63 1.96 -9.79
C ARG A 474 -28.40 1.58 -10.59
N GLY A 475 -27.52 2.55 -10.79
CA GLY A 475 -26.19 2.29 -11.29
C GLY A 475 -25.27 3.47 -11.07
N GLU A 476 -24.02 3.25 -11.38
CA GLU A 476 -22.97 4.25 -11.27
C GLU A 476 -22.08 4.22 -12.50
N PHE A 477 -21.83 5.41 -13.04
CA PHE A 477 -20.90 5.65 -14.12
C PHE A 477 -19.82 6.63 -13.68
N VAL A 478 -18.66 6.58 -14.31
CA VAL A 478 -17.58 7.55 -14.14
C VAL A 478 -17.22 8.11 -15.50
N ALA A 479 -17.33 9.42 -15.68
CA ALA A 479 -17.21 10.08 -16.99
C ALA A 479 -15.86 10.80 -17.15
N ASN A 480 -15.02 10.38 -18.08
CA ASN A 480 -13.68 10.94 -18.28
C ASN A 480 -13.60 12.00 -19.42
N ALA A 481 -14.71 12.22 -20.12
CA ALA A 481 -14.85 13.30 -21.10
C ALA A 481 -15.75 14.42 -20.55
N GLN A 482 -15.66 15.63 -21.11
CA GLN A 482 -16.59 16.73 -20.82
C GLN A 482 -16.51 17.84 -21.87
N SER A 483 -17.41 18.83 -21.80
CA SER A 483 -17.31 20.10 -22.53
C SER A 483 -17.87 21.28 -21.73
N THR A 484 -17.04 22.31 -21.52
CA THR A 484 -17.47 23.56 -20.86
C THR A 484 -18.51 24.37 -21.64
N SER A 485 -18.79 24.00 -22.89
CA SER A 485 -19.75 24.69 -23.77
C SER A 485 -21.05 23.92 -24.02
N VAL A 486 -21.16 22.68 -23.52
CA VAL A 486 -22.32 21.80 -23.70
C VAL A 486 -22.78 21.34 -22.33
N ASN A 487 -24.01 21.67 -21.93
CA ASN A 487 -24.57 21.21 -20.65
C ASN A 487 -26.04 20.78 -20.83
N PRO A 488 -26.42 19.55 -20.47
CA PRO A 488 -25.53 18.45 -20.05
C PRO A 488 -24.71 17.89 -21.21
N ASP A 489 -23.46 17.51 -20.99
CA ASP A 489 -22.55 16.92 -21.98
C ASP A 489 -22.63 15.39 -22.07
N HIS A 490 -23.32 14.72 -21.15
CA HIS A 490 -23.54 13.26 -21.17
C HIS A 490 -25.02 12.88 -21.27
N ARG A 491 -25.31 11.80 -22.02
CA ARG A 491 -26.68 11.26 -22.15
C ARG A 491 -26.76 9.77 -22.45
N GLN A 492 -27.50 9.02 -21.62
CA GLN A 492 -27.66 7.57 -21.75
C GLN A 492 -29.13 7.18 -21.62
N VAL A 493 -29.56 6.23 -22.45
CA VAL A 493 -30.95 5.75 -22.51
C VAL A 493 -30.99 4.27 -22.18
N PHE A 494 -31.88 3.89 -21.27
CA PHE A 494 -31.94 2.55 -20.73
C PHE A 494 -33.17 1.80 -21.21
N TYR A 495 -32.99 0.52 -21.48
CA TYR A 495 -34.06 -0.42 -21.81
C TYR A 495 -33.84 -1.72 -21.05
N ILE A 496 -34.92 -2.42 -20.73
CA ILE A 496 -34.87 -3.76 -20.18
C ILE A 496 -35.64 -4.70 -21.12
N ASN A 497 -34.98 -5.75 -21.59
CA ASN A 497 -35.53 -6.67 -22.59
C ASN A 497 -36.09 -5.90 -23.81
N LYS A 498 -35.25 -5.08 -24.43
CA LYS A 498 -35.63 -4.07 -25.43
C LYS A 498 -36.49 -4.61 -26.58
N THR A 499 -36.26 -5.85 -27.01
CA THR A 499 -37.05 -6.51 -28.06
C THR A 499 -38.53 -6.64 -27.66
N GLN A 500 -38.80 -6.94 -26.39
CA GLN A 500 -40.14 -7.09 -25.83
C GLN A 500 -40.70 -5.74 -25.35
N ASN A 501 -39.84 -4.88 -24.79
CA ASN A 501 -40.18 -3.56 -24.27
C ASN A 501 -39.40 -2.47 -25.04
N PRO A 502 -39.89 -2.05 -26.22
CA PRO A 502 -39.14 -1.11 -27.07
C PRO A 502 -39.12 0.33 -26.55
N ASN A 503 -39.90 0.63 -25.52
CA ASN A 503 -39.90 1.95 -24.87
C ASN A 503 -38.80 2.02 -23.80
N PRO A 504 -38.04 3.12 -23.71
CA PRO A 504 -37.01 3.27 -22.70
C PRO A 504 -37.61 3.29 -21.29
N ILE A 505 -36.91 2.66 -20.34
CA ILE A 505 -37.25 2.72 -18.91
C ILE A 505 -36.79 4.03 -18.26
N GLY A 506 -35.87 4.74 -18.90
CA GLY A 506 -35.39 6.04 -18.45
C GLY A 506 -34.31 6.60 -19.35
N THR A 507 -34.04 7.89 -19.17
CA THR A 507 -32.90 8.59 -19.75
C THR A 507 -32.23 9.35 -18.61
N ILE A 508 -30.91 9.24 -18.52
CA ILE A 508 -30.11 10.05 -17.61
C ILE A 508 -29.28 11.04 -18.42
N THR A 509 -29.00 12.18 -17.79
CA THR A 509 -28.08 13.19 -18.29
C THR A 509 -27.33 13.77 -17.11
N TRP A 510 -26.04 14.01 -17.28
CA TRP A 510 -25.24 14.78 -16.33
C TRP A 510 -24.24 15.66 -17.06
N ASP A 511 -23.60 16.53 -16.30
CA ASP A 511 -22.60 17.48 -16.77
C ASP A 511 -21.26 17.17 -16.11
N GLY A 512 -20.18 17.30 -16.89
CA GLY A 512 -18.80 17.30 -16.43
C GLY A 512 -18.23 15.93 -16.04
N LYS A 513 -16.90 15.92 -15.81
CA LYS A 513 -16.16 14.74 -15.36
C LYS A 513 -16.40 14.45 -13.89
N ARG A 514 -17.14 13.39 -13.60
CA ARG A 514 -17.46 12.98 -12.22
C ARG A 514 -17.90 11.53 -12.12
N ARG A 515 -17.97 11.04 -10.89
CA ARG A 515 -18.74 9.83 -10.55
C ARG A 515 -20.23 10.19 -10.47
N TYR A 516 -21.05 9.50 -11.26
CA TYR A 516 -22.48 9.77 -11.40
C TYR A 516 -23.32 8.55 -11.05
N THR A 517 -24.06 8.64 -9.95
CA THR A 517 -25.06 7.64 -9.56
C THR A 517 -26.44 8.03 -10.08
N PHE A 518 -27.23 7.05 -10.50
CA PHE A 518 -28.61 7.26 -10.92
C PHE A 518 -29.58 6.25 -10.32
N GLU A 519 -30.87 6.62 -10.32
CA GLU A 519 -31.98 5.74 -9.97
C GLU A 519 -33.11 5.90 -11.00
N LEU A 520 -33.56 4.78 -11.55
CA LEU A 520 -34.68 4.68 -12.48
C LEU A 520 -35.73 3.72 -11.92
N SER A 521 -36.99 3.92 -12.31
CA SER A 521 -38.08 3.04 -11.90
C SER A 521 -38.92 2.63 -13.11
N PHE A 522 -39.31 1.35 -13.17
CA PHE A 522 -40.10 0.82 -14.29
C PHE A 522 -41.08 -0.29 -13.84
N PRO A 523 -42.08 -0.65 -14.68
CA PRO A 523 -43.05 -1.69 -14.32
C PRO A 523 -42.41 -3.07 -14.14
N ALA A 524 -42.78 -3.77 -13.07
CA ALA A 524 -42.24 -5.11 -12.80
C ALA A 524 -42.60 -6.16 -13.87
N SER A 525 -43.64 -5.91 -14.67
CA SER A 525 -44.04 -6.73 -15.82
C SER A 525 -43.00 -6.76 -16.95
N TYR A 526 -41.97 -5.91 -16.89
CA TYR A 526 -40.89 -5.91 -17.89
C TYR A 526 -39.83 -6.99 -17.58
N LEU A 527 -39.82 -7.53 -16.36
CA LEU A 527 -38.84 -8.52 -15.92
C LEU A 527 -39.25 -9.95 -16.28
N LEU A 528 -38.29 -10.71 -16.78
CA LEU A 528 -38.38 -12.15 -16.98
C LEU A 528 -37.79 -12.87 -15.76
N ASN A 529 -38.27 -14.09 -15.49
CA ASN A 529 -37.59 -14.98 -14.56
C ASN A 529 -36.29 -15.50 -15.21
N GLY A 530 -35.15 -15.30 -14.55
CA GLY A 530 -33.83 -15.67 -15.06
C GLY A 530 -33.13 -14.51 -15.77
N ALA A 531 -32.51 -14.78 -16.92
CA ALA A 531 -31.75 -13.77 -17.65
C ALA A 531 -32.63 -12.65 -18.20
N ASN A 532 -32.23 -11.41 -17.94
CA ASN A 532 -32.78 -10.18 -18.49
C ASN A 532 -31.66 -9.40 -19.15
N THR A 533 -31.93 -8.72 -20.26
CA THR A 533 -30.94 -7.88 -20.93
C THR A 533 -31.19 -6.41 -20.59
N LEU A 534 -30.26 -5.79 -19.87
CA LEU A 534 -30.18 -4.34 -19.70
C LEU A 534 -29.43 -3.76 -20.90
N THR A 535 -30.14 -3.05 -21.77
CA THR A 535 -29.55 -2.35 -22.90
C THR A 535 -29.34 -0.90 -22.52
N VAL A 536 -28.10 -0.42 -22.61
CA VAL A 536 -27.73 0.99 -22.42
C VAL A 536 -27.30 1.56 -23.77
N GLU A 537 -28.05 2.54 -24.26
CA GLU A 537 -27.64 3.35 -25.40
C GLU A 537 -26.83 4.54 -24.90
N PHE A 538 -25.55 4.55 -25.24
CA PHE A 538 -24.64 5.66 -25.02
C PHE A 538 -24.78 6.64 -26.17
N GLN A 539 -25.44 7.77 -25.92
CA GLN A 539 -25.80 8.72 -26.96
C GLN A 539 -24.89 9.93 -26.91
N LYS A 540 -24.22 10.22 -28.03
CA LYS A 540 -23.37 11.41 -28.13
C LYS A 540 -24.25 12.66 -28.10
N VAL A 541 -23.96 13.57 -27.19
CA VAL A 541 -24.63 14.87 -27.13
C VAL A 541 -24.16 15.76 -28.29
N SER A 542 -25.09 16.50 -28.89
CA SER A 542 -24.77 17.45 -29.95
C SER A 542 -23.79 18.53 -29.44
N GLY A 543 -22.67 18.72 -30.13
CA GLY A 543 -21.58 19.62 -29.72
C GLY A 543 -20.37 18.89 -29.13
N MET A 544 -20.53 17.63 -28.71
CA MET A 544 -19.40 16.77 -28.29
C MET A 544 -18.73 16.11 -29.51
N THR A 545 -17.40 15.98 -29.47
CA THR A 545 -16.63 15.22 -30.46
C THR A 545 -16.69 13.72 -30.19
N GLY A 546 -16.74 13.34 -28.91
CA GLY A 546 -16.92 11.99 -28.39
C GLY A 546 -17.08 12.04 -26.87
N ASP A 547 -17.22 10.87 -26.26
CA ASP A 547 -17.42 10.69 -24.83
C ASP A 547 -16.72 9.40 -24.37
N ASP A 548 -16.40 9.32 -23.08
CA ASP A 548 -15.62 8.25 -22.43
C ASP A 548 -16.21 7.95 -21.06
N ILE A 549 -16.89 6.81 -20.94
CA ILE A 549 -17.67 6.44 -19.74
C ILE A 549 -17.26 5.07 -19.24
N PHE A 550 -16.84 5.03 -17.98
CA PHE A 550 -16.62 3.80 -17.24
C PHE A 550 -17.91 3.39 -16.54
N VAL A 551 -18.36 2.16 -16.81
CA VAL A 551 -19.49 1.53 -16.15
C VAL A 551 -18.98 0.78 -14.94
N ASP A 552 -19.42 1.18 -13.75
CA ASP A 552 -19.00 0.55 -12.49
C ASP A 552 -19.93 -0.62 -12.16
N TRP A 553 -21.16 -0.33 -11.71
CA TRP A 553 -22.13 -1.32 -11.27
C TRP A 553 -23.56 -0.97 -11.64
N PHE A 554 -24.42 -2.00 -11.64
CA PHE A 554 -25.88 -1.89 -11.66
C PHE A 554 -26.49 -2.61 -10.46
N GLU A 555 -27.58 -2.09 -9.91
CA GLU A 555 -28.31 -2.72 -8.81
C GLU A 555 -29.80 -2.71 -9.12
N ILE A 556 -30.48 -3.84 -8.93
CA ILE A 556 -31.93 -3.95 -9.09
C ILE A 556 -32.59 -4.26 -7.75
N SER A 557 -33.64 -3.51 -7.42
CA SER A 557 -34.53 -3.78 -6.28
C SER A 557 -35.94 -4.11 -6.80
N TYR A 558 -36.47 -5.29 -6.46
CA TYR A 558 -37.74 -5.79 -6.98
C TYR A 558 -38.48 -6.66 -5.96
N TRP A 559 -39.78 -6.87 -6.18
CA TRP A 559 -40.56 -7.84 -5.39
C TRP A 559 -40.26 -9.25 -5.90
N ARG A 560 -39.74 -10.11 -5.03
CA ARG A 560 -39.38 -11.50 -5.32
C ARG A 560 -40.38 -12.46 -4.69
N GLN A 561 -40.78 -13.48 -5.44
CA GLN A 561 -41.60 -14.59 -4.93
C GLN A 561 -40.75 -15.51 -4.04
N PRO A 562 -41.31 -16.12 -2.97
CA PRO A 562 -40.64 -17.14 -2.15
C PRO A 562 -40.40 -18.46 -2.91
N VAL A 563 -39.52 -18.43 -3.91
CA VAL A 563 -39.14 -19.59 -4.72
C VAL A 563 -37.62 -19.71 -4.74
N ALA A 564 -37.15 -20.90 -4.40
CA ALA A 564 -35.73 -21.24 -4.41
C ALA A 564 -35.17 -21.21 -5.82
N HIS A 565 -34.00 -20.59 -5.97
CA HIS A 565 -33.21 -20.59 -7.18
C HIS A 565 -32.00 -21.49 -6.96
N GLY A 566 -31.82 -22.52 -7.79
CA GLY A 566 -30.74 -23.49 -7.60
C GLY A 566 -30.80 -24.25 -6.27
N ASN A 567 -32.00 -24.62 -5.79
CA ASN A 567 -32.24 -25.23 -4.47
C ASN A 567 -31.86 -24.37 -3.26
N GLN A 568 -31.76 -23.05 -3.42
CA GLN A 568 -31.45 -22.14 -2.33
C GLN A 568 -32.31 -20.88 -2.39
N ILE A 569 -32.70 -20.39 -1.21
CA ILE A 569 -33.22 -19.04 -1.03
C ILE A 569 -32.71 -18.48 0.30
N ILE A 570 -32.37 -17.21 0.28
CA ILE A 570 -32.09 -16.41 1.46
C ILE A 570 -33.22 -15.39 1.54
N ILE A 571 -33.90 -15.32 2.68
CA ILE A 571 -34.92 -14.31 2.95
C ILE A 571 -34.38 -13.46 4.09
N ASN A 572 -34.13 -12.18 3.79
CA ASN A 572 -33.74 -11.11 4.70
C ASN A 572 -32.41 -11.24 5.49
N ARG A 573 -31.81 -10.07 5.75
CA ARG A 573 -30.82 -9.78 6.80
C ARG A 573 -31.12 -8.35 7.28
N PRO A 574 -31.66 -8.09 8.48
CA PRO A 574 -31.88 -6.72 8.90
C PRO A 574 -30.57 -6.15 9.45
N GLY A 575 -30.11 -5.02 8.92
CA GLY A 575 -29.46 -4.01 9.76
C GLY A 575 -30.52 -3.44 10.73
N GLY A 576 -30.20 -3.38 12.02
CA GLY A 576 -31.13 -2.84 13.02
C GLY A 576 -31.55 -1.39 12.70
N PRO A 577 -32.74 -0.94 13.13
CA PRO A 577 -33.17 0.44 12.94
C PRO A 577 -32.23 1.41 13.66
N GLY A 578 -31.64 2.35 12.92
CA GLY A 578 -30.81 3.43 13.47
C GLY A 578 -29.36 3.48 12.98
N GLN A 579 -28.90 2.53 12.16
CA GLN A 579 -27.62 2.68 11.45
C GLN A 579 -27.84 3.43 10.14
N THR A 580 -27.50 4.72 10.12
CA THR A 580 -27.20 5.42 8.87
C THR A 580 -26.06 4.69 8.18
N PRO A 581 -26.23 4.21 6.93
CA PRO A 581 -25.10 3.72 6.19
C PRO A 581 -24.18 4.91 5.90
N SER A 582 -22.95 4.84 6.40
CA SER A 582 -21.87 5.65 5.88
C SER A 582 -21.70 5.36 4.39
N LEU A 583 -21.48 6.41 3.59
CA LEU A 583 -21.06 6.31 2.19
C LEU A 583 -19.98 5.21 2.05
N GLY A 584 -20.19 4.21 1.19
CA GLY A 584 -19.19 3.16 0.91
C GLY A 584 -19.51 1.74 1.40
N ALA A 585 -20.53 1.50 2.21
CA ALA A 585 -20.96 0.15 2.57
C ALA A 585 -21.94 -0.40 1.52
N TYR A 586 -21.71 -1.56 0.88
CA TYR A 586 -22.67 -2.13 -0.10
C TYR A 586 -22.94 -3.64 0.06
N ARG A 587 -22.61 -4.23 1.21
CA ARG A 587 -23.45 -5.28 1.80
C ARG A 587 -24.27 -4.66 2.94
N ILE A 588 -24.89 -3.50 2.68
CA ILE A 588 -25.94 -2.95 3.55
C ILE A 588 -27.17 -3.81 3.34
N TYR A 589 -27.43 -4.70 4.28
CA TYR A 589 -28.69 -5.39 4.30
C TYR A 589 -29.76 -4.44 4.82
N LEU A 590 -30.58 -3.98 3.88
CA LEU A 590 -31.67 -3.07 4.17
C LEU A 590 -32.69 -3.69 5.13
N PRO A 591 -33.46 -2.86 5.86
CA PRO A 591 -34.60 -3.36 6.61
C PRO A 591 -35.56 -4.11 5.68
N LEU A 592 -36.00 -5.30 6.11
CA LEU A 592 -36.95 -6.13 5.38
C LEU A 592 -38.24 -5.36 5.07
N ILE A 593 -38.57 -5.23 3.79
CA ILE A 593 -39.88 -4.72 3.38
C ILE A 593 -40.74 -5.90 2.90
N LEU A 594 -41.82 -6.14 3.64
CA LEU A 594 -42.80 -7.20 3.39
C LEU A 594 -44.05 -6.61 2.74
N ASN A 595 -44.59 -7.30 1.73
CA ASN A 595 -45.93 -7.02 1.24
C ASN A 595 -46.96 -7.82 2.06
N ASN A 596 -48.03 -7.17 2.50
CA ASN A 596 -49.12 -7.74 3.31
C ASN A 596 -48.72 -8.19 4.74
N TYR A 597 -48.49 -7.23 5.65
CA TYR A 597 -48.11 -7.44 7.06
C TYR A 597 -48.98 -8.42 7.88
N SER A 598 -50.22 -8.66 7.45
CA SER A 598 -51.19 -9.51 8.16
C SER A 598 -50.86 -11.01 8.15
N SER A 599 -50.01 -11.48 7.22
CA SER A 599 -49.59 -12.89 7.05
C SER A 599 -48.12 -13.17 7.40
N SER A 600 -47.42 -12.20 8.03
CA SER A 600 -45.95 -12.20 8.24
C SER A 600 -45.36 -13.43 8.95
N ALA A 601 -46.16 -14.24 9.65
CA ALA A 601 -45.68 -15.42 10.36
C ALA A 601 -45.74 -16.72 9.55
N ALA A 602 -46.42 -16.81 8.39
CA ALA A 602 -46.58 -18.08 7.65
C ALA A 602 -45.84 -18.03 6.31
N LEU A 603 -44.85 -18.91 6.10
CA LEU A 603 -44.09 -18.99 4.86
C LEU A 603 -44.33 -20.32 4.14
N GLU A 604 -44.45 -20.26 2.82
CA GLU A 604 -44.34 -21.40 1.90
C GLU A 604 -43.32 -21.04 0.82
N ILE A 605 -42.26 -21.83 0.72
CA ILE A 605 -41.15 -21.62 -0.21
C ILE A 605 -41.16 -22.77 -1.22
N GLY A 606 -41.36 -22.45 -2.50
CA GLY A 606 -41.33 -23.44 -3.59
C GLY A 606 -39.95 -23.61 -4.24
N GLY A 607 -39.88 -24.44 -5.28
CA GLY A 607 -38.71 -24.51 -6.17
C GLY A 607 -37.60 -25.47 -5.75
N PHE A 608 -37.79 -26.25 -4.68
CA PHE A 608 -36.81 -27.24 -4.26
C PHE A 608 -37.01 -28.58 -4.97
N THR A 609 -35.90 -29.17 -5.42
CA THR A 609 -35.85 -30.51 -6.00
C THR A 609 -35.49 -31.59 -4.97
N GLN A 610 -34.93 -31.18 -3.84
CA GLN A 610 -34.56 -32.04 -2.71
C GLN A 610 -34.93 -31.35 -1.40
N GLN A 611 -35.03 -32.10 -0.30
CA GLN A 611 -35.37 -31.52 0.99
C GLN A 611 -34.28 -30.52 1.44
N PRO A 612 -34.60 -29.24 1.64
CA PRO A 612 -33.64 -28.26 2.11
C PRO A 612 -33.44 -28.34 3.63
N VAL A 613 -32.32 -27.82 4.10
CA VAL A 613 -32.10 -27.43 5.50
C VAL A 613 -32.54 -25.98 5.68
N LEU A 614 -33.18 -25.69 6.81
CA LEU A 614 -33.60 -24.34 7.20
C LEU A 614 -32.76 -23.87 8.38
N LEU A 615 -32.09 -22.73 8.24
CA LEU A 615 -31.37 -22.06 9.32
C LEU A 615 -31.93 -20.65 9.54
N SER A 616 -31.99 -20.22 10.80
CA SER A 616 -32.05 -18.80 11.13
C SER A 616 -30.64 -18.22 11.07
N ILE A 617 -30.48 -17.08 10.41
CA ILE A 617 -29.19 -16.41 10.15
C ILE A 617 -29.24 -14.94 10.57
N ALA A 618 -29.98 -14.64 11.64
CA ALA A 618 -30.00 -13.29 12.23
C ALA A 618 -28.59 -12.85 12.70
N ASP A 619 -27.80 -13.81 13.20
CA ASP A 619 -26.35 -13.70 13.38
C ASP A 619 -25.69 -14.80 12.51
N PRO A 620 -25.03 -14.44 11.40
CA PRO A 620 -24.37 -15.39 10.50
C PRO A 620 -23.30 -16.28 11.15
N LEU A 621 -22.66 -15.81 12.22
CA LEU A 621 -21.68 -16.60 12.98
C LEU A 621 -22.36 -17.49 14.02
N LYS A 622 -23.63 -17.23 14.36
CA LYS A 622 -24.42 -18.03 15.30
C LYS A 622 -25.75 -18.46 14.70
N PRO A 623 -25.74 -19.18 13.57
CA PRO A 623 -26.97 -19.68 12.98
C PRO A 623 -27.69 -20.64 13.94
N LYS A 624 -29.02 -20.66 13.85
CA LYS A 624 -29.85 -21.63 14.58
C LYS A 624 -30.42 -22.67 13.62
N PHE A 625 -30.37 -23.94 14.01
CA PHE A 625 -30.93 -25.03 13.22
C PHE A 625 -32.45 -25.09 13.43
N VAL A 626 -33.22 -24.96 12.34
CA VAL A 626 -34.68 -24.91 12.42
C VAL A 626 -35.30 -26.24 12.00
N SER A 627 -36.04 -26.85 12.91
CA SER A 627 -36.74 -28.13 12.74
C SER A 627 -38.27 -27.95 12.74
N GLY A 628 -39.02 -28.95 12.29
CA GLY A 628 -40.50 -28.92 12.31
C GLY A 628 -41.18 -28.24 11.12
N ALA A 629 -40.41 -27.68 10.19
CA ALA A 629 -40.91 -27.25 8.89
C ALA A 629 -41.41 -28.45 8.06
N ASN A 630 -42.52 -28.27 7.34
CA ASN A 630 -43.08 -29.31 6.48
C ASN A 630 -42.47 -29.22 5.07
N PHE A 631 -41.98 -30.33 4.53
CA PHE A 631 -41.52 -30.42 3.15
C PHE A 631 -42.36 -31.42 2.37
N ALA A 632 -43.12 -30.94 1.39
CA ALA A 632 -43.97 -31.78 0.54
C ALA A 632 -44.03 -31.21 -0.88
N SER A 633 -43.95 -32.09 -1.89
CA SER A 633 -44.08 -31.71 -3.30
C SER A 633 -43.18 -30.54 -3.74
N GLY A 634 -41.92 -30.52 -3.26
CA GLY A 634 -40.94 -29.48 -3.59
C GLY A 634 -41.18 -28.13 -2.89
N LYS A 635 -42.05 -28.08 -1.89
CA LYS A 635 -42.38 -26.88 -1.11
C LYS A 635 -42.05 -27.06 0.37
N LEU A 636 -41.38 -26.08 0.94
CA LEU A 636 -41.07 -25.97 2.38
C LEU A 636 -42.06 -24.99 3.02
N SER A 637 -42.83 -25.40 4.03
CA SER A 637 -43.75 -24.51 4.75
C SER A 637 -43.57 -24.53 6.26
N TYR A 638 -43.60 -23.36 6.88
CA TYR A 638 -43.43 -23.19 8.33
C TYR A 638 -43.99 -21.87 8.84
N ARG A 639 -44.27 -21.82 10.14
CA ARG A 639 -44.66 -20.62 10.86
C ARG A 639 -43.43 -20.01 11.55
N SER A 640 -43.01 -18.81 11.14
CA SER A 640 -41.96 -18.04 11.81
C SER A 640 -42.36 -17.69 13.24
N SER A 641 -41.37 -17.68 14.14
CA SER A 641 -41.47 -17.33 15.55
C SER A 641 -40.48 -16.20 15.87
N PRO A 642 -40.64 -15.48 16.99
CA PRO A 642 -39.66 -14.48 17.43
C PRO A 642 -38.22 -15.02 17.56
N GLU A 643 -38.06 -16.32 17.88
CA GLU A 643 -36.76 -16.96 18.04
C GLU A 643 -36.05 -17.25 16.71
N VAL A 644 -36.82 -17.53 15.64
CA VAL A 644 -36.29 -17.71 14.28
C VAL A 644 -36.11 -16.36 13.58
N GLY A 645 -37.00 -15.42 13.84
CA GLY A 645 -37.07 -14.15 13.13
C GLY A 645 -37.44 -14.34 11.65
N MET A 646 -37.11 -13.34 10.84
CA MET A 646 -37.37 -13.35 9.39
C MET A 646 -36.11 -13.50 8.54
N SER A 647 -34.94 -13.61 9.17
CA SER A 647 -33.65 -13.85 8.51
C SER A 647 -33.34 -15.32 8.46
N VAL A 648 -33.56 -15.91 7.30
CA VAL A 648 -33.43 -17.35 7.10
C VAL A 648 -32.71 -17.68 5.80
N ILE A 649 -32.05 -18.83 5.81
CA ILE A 649 -31.63 -19.52 4.60
C ILE A 649 -32.29 -20.88 4.56
N ALA A 650 -32.92 -21.19 3.42
CA ALA A 650 -33.40 -22.53 3.09
C ALA A 650 -32.61 -23.02 1.89
N ALA A 651 -31.74 -24.02 2.08
CA ALA A 651 -30.87 -24.51 1.04
C ALA A 651 -30.66 -26.03 1.15
N VAL A 652 -30.52 -26.70 0.01
CA VAL A 652 -29.94 -28.05 -0.02
C VAL A 652 -28.44 -27.91 0.29
N PRO A 653 -27.92 -28.57 1.36
CA PRO A 653 -26.53 -28.38 1.74
C PRO A 653 -25.54 -28.79 0.65
N ARG A 654 -24.53 -27.95 0.41
CA ARG A 654 -23.45 -28.21 -0.54
C ARG A 654 -22.40 -29.09 0.12
N THR A 655 -22.14 -30.26 -0.44
CA THR A 655 -21.06 -31.12 0.09
C THR A 655 -19.73 -30.57 -0.37
N LEU A 656 -18.80 -30.38 0.58
CA LEU A 656 -17.44 -29.91 0.28
C LEU A 656 -16.48 -31.08 0.21
N GLU A 657 -15.69 -31.12 -0.86
CA GLU A 657 -14.64 -32.12 -1.08
C GLU A 657 -13.23 -31.54 -0.93
N ASN A 658 -13.08 -30.21 -1.10
CA ASN A 658 -11.81 -29.49 -1.01
C ASN A 658 -11.54 -29.03 0.43
N ILE A 659 -11.27 -29.96 1.34
CA ILE A 659 -10.85 -29.67 2.71
C ILE A 659 -9.35 -29.90 2.81
N GLU A 660 -8.60 -28.85 3.14
CA GLU A 660 -7.14 -28.93 3.28
C GLU A 660 -6.77 -29.11 4.74
N LYS A 661 -6.04 -30.18 5.08
CA LYS A 661 -5.40 -30.33 6.38
C LYS A 661 -4.15 -29.46 6.44
N VAL A 662 -4.11 -28.55 7.41
CA VAL A 662 -3.00 -27.64 7.66
C VAL A 662 -2.38 -27.98 9.01
N ILE A 663 -1.06 -28.16 9.00
CA ILE A 663 -0.25 -28.31 10.20
C ILE A 663 0.54 -27.02 10.36
N GLU A 664 0.17 -26.22 11.35
CA GLU A 664 0.81 -24.94 11.64
C GLU A 664 2.23 -25.17 12.15
N THR A 665 3.19 -24.58 11.44
CA THR A 665 4.58 -24.48 11.87
C THR A 665 4.76 -23.19 12.64
N ASP A 666 5.38 -23.23 13.81
CA ASP A 666 5.70 -22.03 14.57
C ASP A 666 6.91 -21.31 13.93
N TYR A 667 6.60 -20.39 13.02
CA TYR A 667 7.60 -19.57 12.34
C TYR A 667 8.23 -18.51 13.25
N LEU A 668 7.72 -18.30 14.46
CA LEU A 668 8.23 -17.31 15.43
C LEU A 668 9.15 -17.93 16.49
N SER A 669 9.16 -19.27 16.63
CA SER A 669 9.97 -20.01 17.61
C SER A 669 11.49 -19.78 17.55
N SER A 670 12.02 -19.38 16.40
CA SER A 670 13.45 -19.13 16.21
C SER A 670 13.67 -17.80 15.48
N ARG A 671 14.60 -16.97 15.97
CA ARG A 671 14.94 -15.72 15.29
C ARG A 671 15.70 -15.94 13.97
N ALA A 672 15.70 -14.93 13.11
CA ALA A 672 16.57 -14.80 11.95
C ALA A 672 16.90 -13.33 11.69
N ASP A 673 18.08 -13.07 11.13
CA ASP A 673 18.51 -11.74 10.67
C ASP A 673 17.93 -11.44 9.28
N TYR A 674 17.75 -12.47 8.45
CA TYR A 674 17.26 -12.36 7.07
C TYR A 674 16.10 -13.33 6.81
N LEU A 675 14.92 -12.76 6.53
CA LEU A 675 13.70 -13.44 6.14
C LEU A 675 13.55 -13.52 4.62
N PHE A 676 13.31 -14.71 4.10
CA PHE A 676 12.92 -14.95 2.71
C PHE A 676 11.47 -15.40 2.67
N ILE A 677 10.61 -14.66 1.98
CA ILE A 677 9.18 -14.99 1.83
C ILE A 677 8.94 -15.40 0.39
N THR A 678 8.43 -16.62 0.18
CA THR A 678 8.30 -17.22 -1.16
C THR A 678 7.17 -18.26 -1.18
N PRO A 679 6.51 -18.54 -2.32
CA PRO A 679 5.53 -19.62 -2.37
C PRO A 679 6.17 -20.99 -2.21
N LYS A 680 5.39 -22.00 -1.78
CA LYS A 680 5.86 -23.38 -1.54
C LYS A 680 6.64 -23.98 -2.71
N VAL A 681 6.25 -23.64 -3.94
CA VAL A 681 6.89 -24.13 -5.17
C VAL A 681 8.36 -23.71 -5.32
N PHE A 682 8.78 -22.61 -4.67
CA PHE A 682 10.14 -22.07 -4.78
C PHE A 682 11.03 -22.33 -3.56
N LEU A 683 10.51 -22.97 -2.51
CA LEU A 683 11.23 -23.18 -1.24
C LEU A 683 12.64 -23.76 -1.42
N SER A 684 12.79 -24.81 -2.25
CA SER A 684 14.11 -25.44 -2.45
C SER A 684 15.12 -24.51 -3.12
N ALA A 685 14.69 -23.70 -4.09
CA ALA A 685 15.58 -22.77 -4.78
C ALA A 685 15.98 -21.61 -3.86
N VAL A 686 15.00 -21.06 -3.13
CA VAL A 686 15.23 -19.98 -2.16
C VAL A 686 16.07 -20.45 -0.97
N GLN A 687 15.92 -21.70 -0.53
CA GLN A 687 16.77 -22.27 0.53
C GLN A 687 18.25 -22.28 0.14
N SER A 688 18.57 -22.51 -1.14
CA SER A 688 19.95 -22.39 -1.63
C SER A 688 20.48 -20.96 -1.50
N PHE A 689 19.64 -19.96 -1.77
CA PHE A 689 19.98 -18.55 -1.59
C PHE A 689 20.16 -18.20 -0.10
N ALA A 690 19.22 -18.58 0.75
CA ALA A 690 19.31 -18.39 2.20
C ALA A 690 20.58 -19.04 2.79
N THR A 691 20.98 -20.21 2.28
CA THR A 691 22.22 -20.90 2.67
C THR A 691 23.46 -20.15 2.20
N TYR A 692 23.42 -19.54 1.01
CA TYR A 692 24.51 -18.69 0.54
C TYR A 692 24.74 -17.50 1.49
N ARG A 693 23.67 -16.77 1.86
CA ARG A 693 23.77 -15.66 2.82
C ARG A 693 24.25 -16.10 4.20
N GLN A 694 23.84 -17.28 4.65
CA GLN A 694 24.37 -17.86 5.89
C GLN A 694 25.89 -18.12 5.80
N ASN A 695 26.37 -18.68 4.70
CA ASN A 695 27.78 -19.06 4.53
C ASN A 695 28.69 -17.86 4.21
N HIS A 696 28.20 -16.91 3.41
CA HIS A 696 28.93 -15.74 2.95
C HIS A 696 28.97 -14.64 4.02
N ASP A 697 27.82 -14.33 4.62
CA ASP A 697 27.66 -13.19 5.53
C ASP A 697 27.59 -13.58 7.01
N GLY A 698 27.39 -14.87 7.32
CA GLY A 698 27.15 -15.33 8.70
C GLY A 698 25.75 -14.99 9.23
N LEU A 699 24.83 -14.54 8.37
CA LEU A 699 23.46 -14.18 8.74
C LEU A 699 22.68 -15.43 9.13
N THR A 700 21.89 -15.34 10.20
CA THR A 700 20.84 -16.33 10.45
C THR A 700 19.70 -16.11 9.48
N THR A 701 19.31 -17.14 8.72
CA THR A 701 18.31 -17.02 7.67
C THR A 701 17.10 -17.90 7.95
N LYS A 702 15.93 -17.47 7.46
CA LYS A 702 14.70 -18.28 7.50
C LYS A 702 13.93 -18.11 6.20
N VAL A 703 13.60 -19.24 5.57
CA VAL A 703 12.71 -19.28 4.40
C VAL A 703 11.31 -19.66 4.87
N VAL A 704 10.35 -18.80 4.55
CA VAL A 704 8.96 -18.94 5.00
C VAL A 704 8.02 -19.02 3.80
N PRO A 705 7.15 -20.05 3.74
CA PRO A 705 6.14 -20.16 2.70
C PRO A 705 5.07 -19.06 2.82
N LEU A 706 4.77 -18.35 1.74
CA LEU A 706 3.71 -17.33 1.69
C LEU A 706 2.35 -17.91 2.10
N GLU A 707 2.03 -19.12 1.64
CA GLU A 707 0.76 -19.79 1.92
C GLU A 707 0.57 -20.03 3.42
N ASP A 708 1.65 -20.32 4.14
CA ASP A 708 1.60 -20.53 5.59
C ASP A 708 1.48 -19.21 6.33
N ILE A 709 2.15 -18.15 5.86
CA ILE A 709 1.98 -16.78 6.38
C ILE A 709 0.52 -16.35 6.24
N ILE A 710 -0.09 -16.57 5.07
CA ILE A 710 -1.52 -16.25 4.82
C ILE A 710 -2.43 -17.02 5.78
N ASN A 711 -2.16 -18.31 5.99
CA ASN A 711 -2.95 -19.13 6.90
C ASN A 711 -2.86 -18.65 8.36
N GLN A 712 -1.66 -18.34 8.84
CA GLN A 712 -1.42 -18.03 10.26
C GLN A 712 -1.63 -16.55 10.62
N PHE A 713 -1.32 -15.63 9.71
CA PHE A 713 -1.27 -14.19 10.00
C PHE A 713 -2.35 -13.38 9.27
N ASN A 714 -3.26 -14.05 8.53
CA ASN A 714 -4.42 -13.40 7.94
C ASN A 714 -5.63 -14.34 7.78
N PHE A 715 -5.80 -15.27 8.72
CA PHE A 715 -6.94 -16.19 8.79
C PHE A 715 -7.14 -17.08 7.54
N GLY A 716 -6.12 -17.24 6.70
CA GLY A 716 -6.21 -17.95 5.42
C GLY A 716 -6.76 -17.11 4.26
N ILE A 717 -7.13 -15.85 4.50
CA ILE A 717 -7.59 -14.91 3.47
C ILE A 717 -6.38 -14.40 2.70
N TYR A 718 -6.37 -14.58 1.37
CA TYR A 718 -5.27 -14.16 0.51
C TYR A 718 -5.18 -12.63 0.45
N HIS A 719 -4.17 -12.05 1.09
CA HIS A 719 -3.92 -10.61 1.12
C HIS A 719 -2.46 -10.34 1.57
N PRO A 720 -1.74 -9.35 1.00
CA PRO A 720 -0.36 -9.01 1.38
C PRO A 720 -0.22 -8.59 2.85
N ARG A 721 -1.32 -8.18 3.49
CA ARG A 721 -1.34 -7.87 4.93
C ARG A 721 -0.83 -9.02 5.81
N ALA A 722 -0.99 -10.26 5.37
CA ALA A 722 -0.41 -11.41 6.06
C ALA A 722 1.12 -11.27 6.23
N ILE A 723 1.81 -10.71 5.23
CA ILE A 723 3.25 -10.46 5.24
C ILE A 723 3.58 -9.40 6.30
N LYS A 724 2.91 -8.24 6.27
CA LYS A 724 3.13 -7.16 7.26
C LYS A 724 2.89 -7.66 8.69
N ASN A 725 1.80 -8.40 8.92
CA ASN A 725 1.49 -8.99 10.23
C ASN A 725 2.56 -9.99 10.70
N TYR A 726 3.07 -10.85 9.81
CA TYR A 726 4.16 -11.77 10.15
C TYR A 726 5.46 -11.02 10.49
N LEU A 727 5.81 -10.01 9.69
CA LEU A 727 7.01 -9.21 9.90
C LEU A 727 6.94 -8.40 11.20
N GLN A 728 5.78 -7.82 11.50
CA GLN A 728 5.52 -7.15 12.77
C GLN A 728 5.70 -8.10 13.96
N GLU A 729 5.10 -9.29 13.90
CA GLU A 729 5.26 -10.30 14.97
C GLU A 729 6.69 -10.79 15.15
N ALA A 730 7.41 -11.00 14.05
CA ALA A 730 8.82 -11.35 14.09
C ALA A 730 9.66 -10.21 14.70
N TYR A 731 9.36 -8.97 14.33
CA TYR A 731 10.05 -7.79 14.84
C TYR A 731 9.79 -7.57 16.34
N GLU A 732 8.55 -7.72 16.79
CA GLU A 732 8.16 -7.53 18.19
C GLU A 732 8.72 -8.64 19.12
N ARG A 733 8.77 -9.89 18.66
CA ARG A 733 9.17 -11.04 19.51
C ARG A 733 10.65 -11.35 19.52
N TRP A 734 11.37 -11.06 18.43
CA TRP A 734 12.77 -11.48 18.30
C TRP A 734 13.75 -10.48 18.90
N SER A 735 14.81 -11.02 19.50
CA SER A 735 15.96 -10.25 19.95
C SER A 735 17.25 -11.02 19.61
N PRO A 736 18.19 -10.44 18.83
CA PRO A 736 18.03 -9.20 18.06
C PRO A 736 16.89 -9.30 17.02
N LYS A 737 16.38 -8.13 16.62
CA LYS A 737 15.29 -8.01 15.64
C LYS A 737 15.79 -8.29 14.22
N PRO A 738 14.95 -8.82 13.31
CA PRO A 738 15.32 -9.07 11.91
C PRO A 738 15.76 -7.79 11.19
N THR A 739 16.65 -7.90 10.20
CA THR A 739 17.23 -6.76 9.46
C THR A 739 16.85 -6.75 7.98
N TYR A 740 16.73 -7.91 7.35
CA TYR A 740 16.50 -8.03 5.91
C TYR A 740 15.25 -8.86 5.59
N VAL A 741 14.54 -8.48 4.52
CA VAL A 741 13.42 -9.22 3.94
C VAL A 741 13.58 -9.29 2.43
N LEU A 742 13.43 -10.48 1.85
CA LEU A 742 13.35 -10.65 0.39
C LEU A 742 12.05 -11.35 0.03
N LEU A 743 11.23 -10.66 -0.76
CA LEU A 743 10.05 -11.22 -1.39
C LEU A 743 10.46 -11.91 -2.70
N VAL A 744 10.24 -13.23 -2.81
CA VAL A 744 10.66 -14.01 -3.98
C VAL A 744 9.44 -14.61 -4.68
N GLY A 745 9.14 -14.11 -5.87
CA GLY A 745 8.01 -14.52 -6.70
C GLY A 745 7.44 -13.33 -7.46
N ASP A 746 6.99 -13.57 -8.68
CA ASP A 746 6.32 -12.59 -9.54
C ASP A 746 4.79 -12.58 -9.35
N GLY A 747 4.07 -11.63 -9.95
CA GLY A 747 2.61 -11.51 -9.82
C GLY A 747 2.04 -10.29 -10.55
N HIS A 748 0.75 -10.02 -10.35
CA HIS A 748 0.07 -8.88 -10.98
C HIS A 748 -1.22 -8.48 -10.26
N TRP A 749 -1.82 -7.34 -10.64
CA TRP A 749 -3.09 -6.85 -10.06
C TRP A 749 -4.35 -7.57 -10.57
N ASN A 750 -4.31 -8.38 -11.65
CA ASN A 750 -5.44 -9.20 -12.14
C ASN A 750 -5.78 -10.41 -11.22
N LEU A 751 -5.96 -10.15 -9.93
CA LEU A 751 -6.08 -11.13 -8.84
C LEU A 751 -7.40 -11.93 -8.90
N LEU A 752 -8.47 -11.33 -9.43
CA LEU A 752 -9.78 -11.97 -9.60
C LEU A 752 -9.98 -12.63 -10.97
N GLY A 753 -8.99 -12.56 -11.87
CA GLY A 753 -8.98 -13.27 -13.15
C GLY A 753 -9.93 -12.70 -14.22
N SER A 754 -9.93 -11.38 -14.41
CA SER A 754 -10.54 -10.74 -15.58
C SER A 754 -10.01 -11.36 -16.87
N SER A 755 -10.92 -11.68 -17.79
CA SER A 755 -10.57 -12.22 -19.11
C SER A 755 -10.05 -11.14 -20.09
N GLN A 756 -10.07 -9.86 -19.72
CA GLN A 756 -9.54 -8.79 -20.56
C GLN A 756 -8.01 -8.73 -20.56
N TYR A 757 -7.39 -9.28 -19.52
CA TYR A 757 -5.94 -9.32 -19.34
C TYR A 757 -5.46 -10.76 -19.34
N ASP A 758 -4.18 -10.96 -19.61
CA ASP A 758 -3.58 -12.25 -19.29
C ASP A 758 -3.61 -12.47 -17.76
N ASN A 759 -3.46 -13.74 -17.39
CA ASN A 759 -3.54 -14.17 -16.00
C ASN A 759 -2.47 -15.24 -15.74
N PRO A 760 -1.17 -14.90 -15.88
CA PRO A 760 -0.11 -15.80 -15.48
C PRO A 760 -0.18 -16.12 -13.98
N PRO A 761 0.54 -17.15 -13.50
CA PRO A 761 0.51 -17.49 -12.08
C PRO A 761 0.94 -16.32 -11.18
N ILE A 762 0.19 -16.08 -10.11
CA ILE A 762 0.54 -15.10 -9.08
C ILE A 762 1.32 -15.84 -7.99
N TYR A 763 2.64 -15.66 -7.95
CA TYR A 763 3.53 -16.23 -6.94
C TYR A 763 3.68 -15.33 -5.70
N MET A 764 3.58 -14.01 -5.89
CA MET A 764 3.62 -13.01 -4.83
C MET A 764 2.62 -11.87 -5.15
N PRO A 765 1.72 -11.50 -4.24
CA PRO A 765 0.81 -10.39 -4.47
C PRO A 765 1.53 -9.02 -4.37
N PRO A 766 1.07 -8.00 -5.10
CA PRO A 766 1.45 -6.62 -4.80
C PRO A 766 0.85 -6.15 -3.47
N ASN A 767 1.46 -5.18 -2.81
CA ASN A 767 0.90 -4.43 -1.68
C ASN A 767 0.32 -3.12 -2.21
N LEU A 768 -0.89 -3.19 -2.77
CA LEU A 768 -1.57 -2.03 -3.38
C LEU A 768 -2.00 -1.02 -2.29
N GLN A 769 -1.44 0.19 -2.34
CA GLN A 769 -1.67 1.28 -1.39
C GLN A 769 -1.89 2.61 -2.13
N TRP A 770 -2.72 3.49 -1.57
CA TRP A 770 -3.02 4.82 -2.13
C TRP A 770 -1.96 5.86 -1.70
N VAL A 771 -0.72 5.67 -2.13
CA VAL A 771 0.45 6.45 -1.69
C VAL A 771 1.04 7.33 -2.80
N ASP A 772 0.60 7.19 -4.05
CA ASP A 772 1.10 7.96 -5.18
C ASP A 772 0.17 9.16 -5.48
N PRO A 773 0.65 10.41 -5.39
CA PRO A 773 -0.18 11.60 -5.62
C PRO A 773 -0.54 11.86 -7.09
N TRP A 774 0.09 11.17 -8.04
CA TRP A 774 -0.19 11.29 -9.46
C TRP A 774 -0.99 10.11 -10.02
N GLN A 775 -0.74 8.89 -9.54
CA GLN A 775 -1.44 7.68 -9.98
C GLN A 775 -2.50 7.15 -9.01
N GLY A 776 -2.41 7.46 -7.72
CA GLY A 776 -3.27 6.90 -6.67
C GLY A 776 -2.73 5.59 -6.11
N GLU A 777 -3.30 4.47 -6.56
CA GLU A 777 -3.00 3.14 -6.02
C GLU A 777 -1.81 2.46 -6.74
N ILE A 778 -0.75 2.13 -6.00
CA ILE A 778 0.46 1.45 -6.50
C ILE A 778 0.99 0.37 -5.52
N ASP A 779 1.93 -0.50 -5.94
CA ASP A 779 2.64 -1.42 -5.03
C ASP A 779 3.62 -0.66 -4.14
N ALA A 780 3.38 -0.69 -2.82
CA ALA A 780 4.21 -0.08 -1.81
C ALA A 780 4.88 -1.16 -0.95
N ALA A 781 5.98 -1.76 -1.42
CA ALA A 781 6.70 -2.78 -0.64
C ALA A 781 7.25 -2.22 0.68
N ASN A 782 7.61 -0.92 0.72
CA ASN A 782 8.11 -0.24 1.93
C ASN A 782 7.13 -0.34 3.11
N ASP A 783 5.83 -0.22 2.84
CA ASP A 783 4.78 -0.28 3.85
C ASP A 783 4.72 -1.65 4.57
N LEU A 784 5.20 -2.73 3.95
CA LEU A 784 5.26 -4.04 4.61
C LEU A 784 6.29 -4.12 5.74
N VAL A 785 7.22 -3.17 5.81
CA VAL A 785 8.33 -3.12 6.78
C VAL A 785 8.34 -1.86 7.66
N THR A 786 7.30 -1.05 7.60
CA THR A 786 7.02 0.00 8.60
C THR A 786 6.22 -0.63 9.75
N VAL A 787 6.95 -1.20 10.72
CA VAL A 787 6.39 -2.06 11.78
C VAL A 787 6.66 -1.53 13.20
N ASP A 788 7.40 -0.44 13.34
CA ASP A 788 7.75 0.20 14.61
C ASP A 788 7.85 1.73 14.46
N GLY A 789 7.03 2.46 15.22
CA GLY A 789 6.83 3.89 14.97
C GLY A 789 5.70 4.11 13.95
N TRP A 790 4.84 5.09 14.23
CA TRP A 790 3.77 5.49 13.32
C TRP A 790 4.34 6.49 12.31
N ASP A 791 5.16 6.01 11.37
CA ASP A 791 5.82 6.81 10.34
C ASP A 791 6.17 5.98 9.07
N PRO A 792 6.61 6.61 7.96
CA PRO A 792 6.84 5.90 6.70
C PRO A 792 8.25 5.28 6.57
N LEU A 793 9.13 5.43 7.57
CA LEU A 793 10.51 4.94 7.47
C LEU A 793 10.59 3.42 7.71
N PRO A 794 11.34 2.68 6.90
CA PRO A 794 11.39 1.22 7.01
C PRO A 794 12.23 0.74 8.21
N ASP A 795 11.69 -0.20 8.99
CA ASP A 795 12.40 -0.83 10.11
C ASP A 795 13.25 -2.04 9.69
N LEU A 796 13.02 -2.54 8.48
CA LEU A 796 13.77 -3.62 7.85
C LEU A 796 14.10 -3.26 6.40
N PHE A 797 15.24 -3.72 5.91
CA PHE A 797 15.58 -3.58 4.49
C PHE A 797 14.82 -4.59 3.66
N ILE A 798 13.92 -4.11 2.78
CA ILE A 798 13.11 -4.95 1.90
C ILE A 798 13.58 -4.89 0.45
N GLY A 799 13.67 -6.06 -0.19
CA GLY A 799 13.80 -6.18 -1.64
C GLY A 799 12.80 -7.16 -2.23
N ARG A 800 12.63 -7.10 -3.54
CA ARG A 800 11.74 -7.94 -4.34
C ARG A 800 12.51 -8.61 -5.47
N LEU A 801 12.35 -9.92 -5.63
CA LEU A 801 12.87 -10.70 -6.74
C LEU A 801 11.68 -11.27 -7.55
N PRO A 802 11.23 -10.57 -8.61
CA PRO A 802 10.07 -10.97 -9.43
C PRO A 802 10.47 -12.09 -10.41
N VAL A 803 10.28 -13.33 -9.98
CA VAL A 803 10.68 -14.54 -10.72
C VAL A 803 9.49 -15.47 -10.93
N ASN A 804 9.47 -16.09 -12.10
CA ASN A 804 8.43 -17.00 -12.56
C ASN A 804 8.84 -18.48 -12.47
N SER A 805 10.10 -18.77 -12.13
CA SER A 805 10.59 -20.14 -12.00
C SER A 805 11.77 -20.32 -11.05
N ALA A 806 11.96 -21.55 -10.56
CA ALA A 806 13.14 -21.93 -9.78
C ALA A 806 14.47 -21.77 -10.55
N ALA A 807 14.43 -21.86 -11.90
CA ALA A 807 15.60 -21.66 -12.74
C ALA A 807 16.04 -20.19 -12.75
N GLU A 808 15.10 -19.25 -12.76
CA GLU A 808 15.40 -17.82 -12.66
C GLU A 808 15.98 -17.45 -11.29
N ILE A 809 15.47 -18.03 -10.20
CA ILE A 809 16.05 -17.87 -8.85
C ILE A 809 17.51 -18.32 -8.84
N THR A 810 17.78 -19.49 -9.42
CA THR A 810 19.14 -20.03 -9.51
C THR A 810 20.04 -19.15 -10.39
N ALA A 811 19.53 -18.66 -11.52
CA ALA A 811 20.27 -17.76 -12.39
C ALA A 811 20.59 -16.43 -11.71
N TYR A 812 19.65 -15.86 -10.95
CA TYR A 812 19.87 -14.67 -10.14
C TYR A 812 20.93 -14.90 -9.06
N LEU A 813 20.83 -16.01 -8.31
CA LEU A 813 21.82 -16.37 -7.29
C LEU A 813 23.23 -16.50 -7.89
N ASN A 814 23.36 -17.08 -9.09
CA ASN A 814 24.65 -17.16 -9.78
C ASN A 814 25.23 -15.78 -10.10
N LYS A 815 24.39 -14.80 -10.49
CA LYS A 815 24.82 -13.40 -10.71
C LYS A 815 25.35 -12.77 -9.42
N VAL A 816 24.63 -12.95 -8.31
CA VAL A 816 25.03 -12.47 -6.98
C VAL A 816 26.37 -13.07 -6.55
N GLN A 817 26.49 -14.40 -6.61
CA GLN A 817 27.72 -15.11 -6.23
C GLN A 817 28.92 -14.69 -7.08
N ALA A 818 28.74 -14.53 -8.39
CA ALA A 818 29.80 -14.10 -9.28
C ALA A 818 30.27 -12.67 -8.97
N HIS A 819 29.35 -11.76 -8.65
CA HIS A 819 29.66 -10.38 -8.28
C HIS A 819 30.42 -10.30 -6.95
N GLU A 820 29.88 -10.90 -5.88
CA GLU A 820 30.44 -10.79 -4.53
C GLU A 820 31.76 -11.57 -4.37
N ALA A 821 31.99 -12.61 -5.18
CA ALA A 821 33.30 -13.28 -5.24
C ALA A 821 34.41 -12.40 -5.87
N ASN A 822 34.04 -11.32 -6.56
CA ASN A 822 34.93 -10.51 -7.39
C ASN A 822 34.72 -9.01 -7.17
N LEU A 823 34.65 -8.56 -5.92
CA LEU A 823 34.53 -7.13 -5.59
C LEU A 823 35.80 -6.34 -5.95
N ASN A 824 35.63 -5.02 -6.05
CA ASN A 824 36.67 -4.01 -6.30
C ASN A 824 37.33 -4.09 -7.69
N GLN A 825 36.65 -4.65 -8.70
CA GLN A 825 37.09 -4.57 -10.10
C GLN A 825 36.87 -3.17 -10.67
N THR A 826 37.76 -2.72 -11.56
CA THR A 826 37.73 -1.36 -12.13
C THR A 826 36.38 -1.00 -12.75
N TRP A 827 35.74 -1.94 -13.47
CA TRP A 827 34.45 -1.68 -14.10
C TRP A 827 33.33 -1.45 -13.06
N GLN A 828 33.41 -2.05 -11.87
CA GLN A 828 32.41 -1.86 -10.81
C GLN A 828 32.40 -0.44 -10.23
N LYS A 829 33.47 0.32 -10.43
CA LYS A 829 33.59 1.73 -9.99
C LYS A 829 33.28 2.73 -11.11
N ARG A 830 32.95 2.24 -12.30
CA ARG A 830 32.61 3.06 -13.48
C ARG A 830 31.11 3.38 -13.47
N PHE A 831 30.79 4.64 -13.76
CA PHE A 831 29.43 5.15 -13.85
C PHE A 831 29.05 5.40 -15.32
N LEU A 832 27.82 5.03 -15.69
CA LEU A 832 27.18 5.46 -16.91
C LEU A 832 25.92 6.24 -16.54
N PHE A 833 25.87 7.51 -16.96
CA PHE A 833 24.68 8.35 -16.87
C PHE A 833 23.98 8.38 -18.23
N LEU A 834 22.76 7.85 -18.27
CA LEU A 834 21.84 7.93 -19.39
C LEU A 834 20.77 8.97 -19.03
N ALA A 835 20.71 10.07 -19.77
CA ALA A 835 19.75 11.13 -19.53
C ALA A 835 18.84 11.32 -20.74
N ASP A 836 17.53 11.41 -20.47
CA ASP A 836 16.57 11.86 -21.47
C ASP A 836 16.75 13.36 -21.77
N ALA A 837 16.08 13.88 -22.79
CA ALA A 837 16.23 15.28 -23.18
C ALA A 837 15.67 16.26 -22.14
N ASN A 838 16.23 17.47 -22.08
CA ASN A 838 15.66 18.55 -21.28
C ASN A 838 14.18 18.78 -21.66
N ASP A 839 13.27 18.59 -20.70
CA ASP A 839 11.84 18.77 -20.87
C ASP A 839 11.35 19.86 -19.89
N PRO A 840 10.96 21.06 -20.38
CA PRO A 840 10.49 22.15 -19.54
C PRO A 840 9.29 21.81 -18.65
N SER A 841 8.54 20.74 -18.96
CA SER A 841 7.38 20.29 -18.18
C SER A 841 7.70 19.23 -17.12
N ALA A 842 8.86 18.58 -17.20
CA ALA A 842 9.23 17.46 -16.33
C ALA A 842 10.59 17.64 -15.62
N GLY A 843 11.58 18.23 -16.28
CA GLY A 843 12.91 18.50 -15.73
C GLY A 843 14.03 18.55 -16.77
N ASN A 844 15.15 19.15 -16.39
CA ASN A 844 16.39 19.13 -17.18
C ASN A 844 17.27 17.95 -16.75
N PHE A 845 16.97 16.75 -17.25
CA PHE A 845 17.65 15.51 -16.83
C PHE A 845 19.18 15.50 -17.06
N PRO A 846 19.72 16.01 -18.19
CA PRO A 846 21.16 16.09 -18.40
C PRO A 846 21.85 16.99 -17.37
N SER A 847 21.24 18.14 -17.05
CA SER A 847 21.77 19.06 -16.04
C SER A 847 21.76 18.46 -14.63
N LEU A 848 20.70 17.74 -14.24
CA LEU A 848 20.62 17.07 -12.94
C LEU A 848 21.71 15.99 -12.83
N SER A 849 21.90 15.21 -13.89
CA SER A 849 22.97 14.19 -13.95
C SER A 849 24.36 14.82 -13.81
N ASP A 850 24.61 15.96 -14.49
CA ASP A 850 25.89 16.66 -14.40
C ASP A 850 26.16 17.27 -13.02
N GLN A 851 25.12 17.70 -12.30
CA GLN A 851 25.27 18.16 -10.91
C GLN A 851 25.74 17.02 -9.99
N ILE A 852 25.14 15.84 -10.11
CA ILE A 852 25.58 14.67 -9.33
C ILE A 852 27.03 14.27 -9.64
N ILE A 853 27.41 14.31 -10.92
CA ILE A 853 28.79 14.05 -11.32
C ILE A 853 29.74 15.05 -10.64
N GLN A 854 29.38 16.33 -10.61
CA GLN A 854 30.20 17.38 -10.01
C GLN A 854 30.28 17.26 -8.48
N ASP A 855 29.19 16.89 -7.83
CA ASP A 855 29.07 16.89 -6.37
C ASP A 855 29.75 15.67 -5.73
N TYR A 856 29.68 14.49 -6.36
CA TYR A 856 30.13 13.23 -5.75
C TYR A 856 31.32 12.56 -6.45
N LEU A 857 31.47 12.73 -7.78
CA LEU A 857 32.48 11.99 -8.52
C LEU A 857 33.82 12.74 -8.55
N SER A 858 34.88 12.05 -8.15
CA SER A 858 36.24 12.57 -8.21
C SER A 858 36.81 12.45 -9.63
N PRO A 859 37.87 13.20 -9.99
CA PRO A 859 38.57 13.04 -11.27
C PRO A 859 39.10 11.61 -11.54
N GLY A 860 39.22 10.76 -10.52
CA GLY A 860 39.62 9.35 -10.65
C GLY A 860 38.49 8.41 -11.06
N ASN A 861 37.22 8.82 -10.95
CA ASN A 861 36.08 8.03 -11.37
C ASN A 861 35.94 8.06 -12.90
N GLU A 862 35.80 6.88 -13.52
CA GLU A 862 35.45 6.79 -14.93
C GLU A 862 33.94 7.04 -15.13
N VAL A 863 33.61 8.07 -15.90
CA VAL A 863 32.24 8.42 -16.25
C VAL A 863 32.00 8.19 -17.75
N ARG A 864 30.84 7.66 -18.09
CA ARG A 864 30.30 7.58 -19.46
C ARG A 864 28.97 8.32 -19.49
N LYS A 865 28.66 8.98 -20.60
CA LYS A 865 27.41 9.73 -20.78
C LYS A 865 26.71 9.29 -22.05
N ILE A 866 25.38 9.27 -21.99
CA ILE A 866 24.49 9.19 -23.15
C ILE A 866 23.34 10.16 -22.87
N TYR A 867 23.42 11.38 -23.39
CA TYR A 867 22.42 12.42 -23.13
C TYR A 867 21.64 12.71 -24.41
N LEU A 868 20.32 12.53 -24.39
CA LEU A 868 19.48 12.81 -25.54
C LEU A 868 19.24 14.31 -25.69
N ASP A 869 19.18 14.80 -26.94
CA ASP A 869 18.88 16.20 -27.21
C ASP A 869 17.38 16.46 -27.44
N VAL A 870 16.99 17.72 -27.25
CA VAL A 870 15.61 18.16 -27.52
C VAL A 870 15.22 17.84 -28.96
N GLY A 871 14.07 17.19 -29.13
CA GLY A 871 13.57 16.74 -30.42
C GLY A 871 14.06 15.35 -30.84
N TYR A 872 14.90 14.69 -30.03
CA TYR A 872 15.32 13.29 -30.20
C TYR A 872 15.96 13.00 -31.56
N THR A 873 16.72 13.95 -32.10
CA THR A 873 17.41 13.78 -33.40
C THR A 873 18.91 13.51 -33.24
N THR A 874 19.49 13.97 -32.14
CA THR A 874 20.88 13.80 -31.78
C THR A 874 21.01 13.40 -30.31
N TYR A 875 22.21 12.95 -29.95
CA TYR A 875 22.59 12.67 -28.57
C TYR A 875 24.08 12.96 -28.36
N ASP A 876 24.44 13.19 -27.10
CA ASP A 876 25.79 13.47 -26.66
C ASP A 876 26.38 12.30 -25.86
N THR A 877 27.71 12.23 -25.88
CA THR A 877 28.53 11.36 -25.03
C THR A 877 29.55 12.18 -24.26
N GLU A 878 30.32 11.57 -23.38
CA GLU A 878 31.35 12.27 -22.62
C GLU A 878 32.48 12.85 -23.49
N THR A 879 32.59 12.45 -24.76
CA THR A 879 33.66 12.91 -25.68
C THR A 879 33.17 13.54 -26.98
N GLN A 880 31.91 13.33 -27.36
CA GLN A 880 31.36 13.78 -28.64
C GLN A 880 29.96 14.34 -28.43
N ALA A 881 29.68 15.47 -29.06
CA ALA A 881 28.35 16.09 -29.08
C ALA A 881 27.69 15.91 -30.46
N ASP A 882 26.37 16.09 -30.53
CA ASP A 882 25.54 16.09 -31.74
C ASP A 882 25.63 14.79 -32.57
N LEU A 883 25.75 13.61 -31.93
CA LEU A 883 25.75 12.34 -32.65
C LEU A 883 24.34 12.04 -33.18
N GLU A 884 24.22 11.72 -34.46
CA GLU A 884 22.92 11.42 -35.06
C GLU A 884 22.26 10.19 -34.41
N CYS A 885 20.97 10.28 -34.10
CA CYS A 885 20.18 9.17 -33.59
C CYS A 885 19.98 8.04 -34.63
N GLY A 886 20.08 8.33 -35.92
CA GLY A 886 20.02 7.33 -37.01
C GLY A 886 18.60 6.92 -37.45
N ILE A 887 17.62 7.82 -37.35
CA ILE A 887 16.17 7.53 -37.48
C ILE A 887 15.62 7.73 -38.92
N GLN A 888 14.49 7.09 -39.22
CA GLN A 888 13.56 7.44 -40.31
C GLN A 888 12.75 8.71 -39.98
N ILE A 889 12.44 9.54 -40.98
CA ILE A 889 11.64 10.77 -40.83
C ILE A 889 10.30 10.46 -40.14
N GLY A 890 10.05 11.08 -38.98
CA GLY A 890 8.76 11.00 -38.25
C GLY A 890 8.70 9.99 -37.09
N SER A 891 9.81 9.35 -36.72
CA SER A 891 9.93 8.54 -35.49
C SER A 891 10.70 9.30 -34.42
N ASN A 892 10.32 9.12 -33.15
CA ASN A 892 11.02 9.68 -32.00
C ASN A 892 12.18 8.79 -31.52
N GLN A 893 12.45 7.65 -32.16
CA GLN A 893 13.37 6.63 -31.64
C GLN A 893 14.86 6.99 -31.80
N CYS A 894 15.72 6.70 -30.83
CA CYS A 894 17.17 6.95 -30.97
C CYS A 894 18.03 5.66 -31.02
N PRO A 895 18.01 4.89 -32.12
CA PRO A 895 18.67 3.58 -32.21
C PRO A 895 20.20 3.63 -32.06
N ASN A 896 20.85 4.71 -32.48
CA ASN A 896 22.30 4.85 -32.27
C ASN A 896 22.65 5.05 -30.78
N ALA A 897 21.83 5.76 -30.01
CA ALA A 897 22.01 5.84 -28.56
C ALA A 897 21.76 4.48 -27.90
N THR A 898 20.75 3.72 -28.34
CA THR A 898 20.53 2.32 -27.92
C THR A 898 21.76 1.45 -28.21
N GLN A 899 22.37 1.59 -29.38
CA GLN A 899 23.58 0.84 -29.74
C GLN A 899 24.77 1.24 -28.87
N THR A 900 24.93 2.53 -28.57
CA THR A 900 25.98 3.02 -27.67
C THR A 900 25.81 2.48 -26.26
N LEU A 901 24.57 2.49 -25.72
CA LEU A 901 24.22 1.92 -24.42
C LEU A 901 24.54 0.42 -24.37
N THR A 902 23.99 -0.37 -25.30
CA THR A 902 24.18 -1.82 -25.34
C THR A 902 25.65 -2.19 -25.53
N THR A 903 26.40 -1.47 -26.37
CA THR A 903 27.85 -1.67 -26.55
C THR A 903 28.62 -1.38 -25.26
N THR A 904 28.27 -0.31 -24.55
CA THR A 904 28.91 0.07 -23.28
C THR A 904 28.69 -1.02 -22.23
N LEU A 905 27.46 -1.49 -22.06
CA LEU A 905 27.12 -2.58 -21.13
C LEU A 905 27.85 -3.88 -21.49
N ASN A 906 27.86 -4.24 -22.78
CA ASN A 906 28.40 -5.51 -23.27
C ASN A 906 29.94 -5.57 -23.23
N THR A 907 30.62 -4.47 -23.54
CA THR A 907 32.08 -4.50 -23.83
C THR A 907 32.93 -3.68 -22.88
N THR A 908 32.46 -2.50 -22.47
CA THR A 908 33.21 -1.61 -21.56
C THR A 908 32.98 -2.03 -20.10
N GLY A 909 31.73 -2.39 -19.78
CA GLY A 909 31.28 -2.75 -18.44
C GLY A 909 31.17 -1.56 -17.51
N VAL A 910 30.10 -1.49 -16.74
CA VAL A 910 29.86 -0.41 -15.75
C VAL A 910 29.27 -1.01 -14.49
N GLY A 911 29.60 -0.42 -13.34
CA GLY A 911 29.08 -0.86 -12.05
C GLY A 911 27.79 -0.17 -11.69
N HIS A 912 27.67 1.11 -12.09
CA HIS A 912 26.50 1.94 -11.86
C HIS A 912 25.92 2.39 -13.20
N LEU A 913 24.70 1.96 -13.49
CA LEU A 913 23.87 2.45 -14.58
C LEU A 913 22.82 3.40 -13.98
N VAL A 914 22.98 4.70 -14.23
CA VAL A 914 22.06 5.72 -13.72
C VAL A 914 21.22 6.20 -14.89
N TYR A 915 19.89 6.05 -14.79
CA TYR A 915 18.95 6.59 -15.75
C TYR A 915 18.19 7.76 -15.15
N SER A 916 18.07 8.88 -15.87
CA SER A 916 17.26 10.02 -15.46
C SER A 916 16.43 10.52 -16.64
N GLY A 917 15.10 10.44 -16.55
CA GLY A 917 14.26 10.78 -17.69
C GLY A 917 12.81 10.36 -17.57
N HIS A 918 12.10 10.37 -18.70
CA HIS A 918 10.76 9.78 -18.77
C HIS A 918 10.86 8.25 -18.73
N GLY A 919 9.94 7.61 -18.03
CA GLY A 919 9.81 6.15 -18.00
C GLY A 919 8.39 5.73 -18.32
N TYR A 920 8.27 4.48 -18.77
CA TYR A 920 7.02 3.76 -18.85
C TYR A 920 7.30 2.28 -18.54
N ILE A 921 6.24 1.48 -18.37
CA ILE A 921 6.32 0.11 -17.83
C ILE A 921 7.48 -0.69 -18.45
N ASP A 922 7.57 -0.76 -19.77
CA ASP A 922 8.51 -1.60 -20.50
C ASP A 922 9.65 -0.85 -21.23
N GLY A 923 9.92 0.42 -20.86
CA GLY A 923 10.96 1.19 -21.54
C GLY A 923 11.32 2.56 -20.95
N TRP A 924 12.46 3.06 -21.42
CA TRP A 924 13.06 4.35 -21.06
C TRP A 924 13.00 5.35 -22.22
N SER A 925 12.75 6.61 -21.88
CA SER A 925 12.71 7.81 -22.72
C SER A 925 11.54 7.85 -23.70
N LYS A 926 11.06 9.07 -24.02
CA LYS A 926 10.13 9.31 -25.15
C LYS A 926 10.73 8.88 -26.51
N ALA A 927 12.03 8.63 -26.54
CA ALA A 927 12.78 8.15 -27.71
C ALA A 927 13.05 6.64 -27.72
N ASP A 928 12.38 5.86 -26.87
CA ASP A 928 12.53 4.40 -26.78
C ASP A 928 14.01 3.96 -26.74
N VAL A 929 14.84 4.63 -25.93
CA VAL A 929 16.29 4.41 -25.94
C VAL A 929 16.66 3.00 -25.48
N PHE A 930 15.85 2.43 -24.60
CA PHE A 930 15.97 1.05 -24.18
C PHE A 930 14.62 0.50 -23.74
N THR A 931 14.26 -0.67 -24.26
CA THR A 931 12.99 -1.36 -23.98
C THR A 931 13.24 -2.85 -23.75
N ASN A 932 12.21 -3.59 -23.35
CA ASN A 932 12.28 -5.05 -23.22
C ASN A 932 12.83 -5.78 -24.44
N VAL A 933 12.56 -5.28 -25.65
CA VAL A 933 13.06 -5.87 -26.91
C VAL A 933 14.59 -5.85 -26.97
N ASN A 934 15.23 -4.86 -26.34
CA ASN A 934 16.68 -4.70 -26.38
C ASN A 934 17.42 -5.66 -25.43
N ILE A 935 16.75 -6.27 -24.44
CA ILE A 935 17.37 -7.17 -23.46
C ILE A 935 18.02 -8.39 -24.15
N GLU A 936 17.44 -8.88 -25.24
CA GLU A 936 18.00 -10.00 -26.00
C GLU A 936 19.41 -9.70 -26.54
N SER A 937 19.69 -8.44 -26.88
CA SER A 937 20.98 -7.97 -27.39
C SER A 937 22.09 -7.86 -26.33
N LEU A 938 21.74 -7.99 -25.04
CA LEU A 938 22.71 -7.98 -23.96
C LEU A 938 23.47 -9.32 -23.87
N ASN A 939 24.79 -9.21 -23.75
CA ASN A 939 25.74 -10.30 -23.50
C ASN A 939 26.73 -9.97 -22.37
N ASN A 940 26.35 -9.02 -21.50
CA ASN A 940 27.13 -8.47 -20.39
C ASN A 940 27.21 -9.37 -19.15
N SER A 941 27.25 -10.69 -19.33
CA SER A 941 27.38 -11.68 -18.23
C SER A 941 28.52 -11.39 -17.25
N ASN A 942 29.61 -10.77 -17.74
CA ASN A 942 30.78 -10.41 -16.94
C ASN A 942 30.69 -9.01 -16.31
N TYR A 943 29.72 -8.18 -16.71
CA TYR A 943 29.58 -6.77 -16.34
C TYR A 943 28.12 -6.46 -16.02
N LEU A 944 27.67 -6.92 -14.85
CA LEU A 944 26.30 -6.74 -14.39
C LEU A 944 26.24 -5.50 -13.48
N PRO A 945 25.70 -4.36 -13.97
CA PRO A 945 25.58 -3.16 -13.15
C PRO A 945 24.48 -3.28 -12.12
N PHE A 946 24.58 -2.44 -11.09
CA PHE A 946 23.42 -1.90 -10.37
C PHE A 946 22.77 -0.80 -11.21
N ALA A 947 21.45 -0.84 -11.35
CA ALA A 947 20.68 0.22 -11.98
C ALA A 947 20.02 1.13 -10.94
N PHE A 948 20.12 2.44 -11.13
CA PHE A 948 19.34 3.42 -10.39
C PHE A 948 18.58 4.26 -11.40
N THR A 949 17.25 4.13 -11.43
CA THR A 949 16.41 4.85 -12.40
C THR A 949 15.62 5.93 -11.68
N LEU A 950 15.63 7.12 -12.29
CA LEU A 950 15.01 8.34 -11.79
C LEU A 950 13.94 8.75 -12.79
N ASP A 951 12.91 7.91 -12.91
CA ASP A 951 11.88 7.97 -13.94
C ASP A 951 10.48 7.59 -13.41
N CYS A 952 9.61 7.07 -14.28
CA CYS A 952 8.26 6.63 -13.91
C CYS A 952 8.04 5.18 -14.34
N LEU A 953 7.42 4.37 -13.48
CA LEU A 953 6.81 3.07 -13.79
C LEU A 953 7.70 1.95 -14.37
N ASP A 954 9.00 2.11 -14.55
CA ASP A 954 9.87 1.05 -15.10
C ASP A 954 9.99 -0.17 -14.17
N GLY A 955 9.69 0.02 -12.88
CA GLY A 955 9.53 -0.98 -11.83
C GLY A 955 8.08 -1.41 -11.60
N TYR A 956 7.11 -1.06 -12.45
CA TYR A 956 5.69 -1.43 -12.31
C TYR A 956 5.45 -2.93 -12.61
N TRP A 957 6.09 -3.80 -11.82
CA TRP A 957 6.26 -5.25 -12.03
C TRP A 957 4.95 -6.06 -11.98
N TYR A 958 3.87 -5.46 -11.47
CA TYR A 958 2.60 -6.14 -11.24
C TYR A 958 1.57 -5.85 -12.35
N TYR A 959 2.02 -5.58 -13.56
CA TYR A 959 1.16 -5.31 -14.73
C TYR A 959 0.89 -6.57 -15.55
N PRO A 960 -0.37 -7.01 -15.65
CA PRO A 960 -0.79 -8.03 -16.60
C PRO A 960 -1.01 -7.38 -17.97
N LYS A 961 -0.62 -8.08 -19.03
CA LYS A 961 -0.76 -7.59 -20.40
C LYS A 961 -2.23 -7.61 -20.81
N GLN A 962 -2.73 -6.48 -21.33
CA GLN A 962 -4.08 -6.45 -21.91
C GLN A 962 -4.12 -7.30 -23.19
N THR A 963 -5.10 -8.21 -23.31
CA THR A 963 -5.13 -9.21 -24.38
C THR A 963 -5.54 -8.66 -25.75
N VAL A 964 -6.16 -7.48 -25.79
CA VAL A 964 -6.91 -6.99 -26.96
C VAL A 964 -6.40 -5.69 -27.57
N PHE A 965 -5.76 -4.79 -26.81
CA PHE A 965 -5.43 -3.44 -27.30
C PHE A 965 -4.04 -2.92 -26.90
N GLU A 966 -3.42 -3.43 -25.84
CA GLU A 966 -2.17 -2.89 -25.31
C GLU A 966 -0.98 -3.86 -25.49
N HIS A 967 0.12 -3.35 -26.06
CA HIS A 967 1.31 -4.15 -26.40
C HIS A 967 2.38 -4.12 -25.30
N ARG A 968 2.14 -3.43 -24.19
CA ARG A 968 3.14 -3.26 -23.13
C ARG A 968 3.49 -4.62 -22.51
N GLY A 969 4.79 -4.87 -22.41
CA GLY A 969 5.34 -6.08 -21.81
C GLY A 969 5.36 -6.03 -20.29
N PRO A 970 5.98 -7.05 -19.65
CA PRO A 970 6.40 -6.95 -18.25
C PRO A 970 7.22 -5.68 -18.01
N SER A 971 7.36 -5.24 -16.77
CA SER A 971 8.20 -4.08 -16.48
C SER A 971 9.64 -4.29 -16.95
N LEU A 972 10.30 -3.20 -17.35
CA LEU A 972 11.66 -3.25 -17.85
C LEU A 972 12.61 -3.83 -16.79
N ILE A 973 12.42 -3.40 -15.55
CA ILE A 973 13.30 -3.73 -14.42
C ILE A 973 13.11 -5.17 -13.96
N GLU A 974 11.87 -5.68 -13.89
CA GLU A 974 11.66 -7.10 -13.58
C GLU A 974 12.36 -7.99 -14.63
N SER A 975 12.31 -7.59 -15.90
CA SER A 975 12.88 -8.33 -17.02
C SER A 975 14.40 -8.30 -17.01
N LEU A 976 15.01 -7.14 -16.73
CA LEU A 976 16.47 -6.98 -16.62
C LEU A 976 17.05 -7.73 -15.40
N VAL A 977 16.37 -7.71 -14.26
CA VAL A 977 16.84 -8.36 -13.02
C VAL A 977 16.75 -9.88 -13.12
N ARG A 978 15.70 -10.45 -13.72
CA ARG A 978 15.56 -11.92 -13.83
C ARG A 978 16.26 -12.53 -15.04
N ALA A 979 16.70 -11.72 -16.00
CA ALA A 979 17.36 -12.23 -17.20
C ALA A 979 18.59 -13.10 -16.84
N PRO A 980 18.67 -14.35 -17.35
CA PRO A 980 19.76 -15.26 -17.02
C PRO A 980 21.05 -14.85 -17.71
N ASN A 981 22.14 -14.76 -16.93
CA ASN A 981 23.50 -14.45 -17.41
C ASN A 981 23.63 -13.13 -18.19
N LYS A 982 22.74 -12.15 -17.98
CA LYS A 982 22.78 -10.83 -18.62
C LYS A 982 21.93 -9.83 -17.83
N GLY A 983 21.80 -8.61 -18.34
CA GLY A 983 20.93 -7.60 -17.77
C GLY A 983 21.62 -6.88 -16.62
N ILE A 984 20.94 -6.76 -15.48
CA ILE A 984 21.45 -6.05 -14.30
C ILE A 984 21.49 -6.98 -13.09
N LEU A 985 22.24 -6.58 -12.06
CA LEU A 985 22.39 -7.34 -10.82
C LEU A 985 21.28 -7.02 -9.82
N ALA A 986 20.92 -5.75 -9.72
CA ALA A 986 19.81 -5.24 -8.92
C ALA A 986 19.42 -3.86 -9.45
N ALA A 987 18.24 -3.37 -9.06
CA ALA A 987 17.82 -2.00 -9.32
C ALA A 987 17.23 -1.32 -8.08
N PHE A 988 17.31 0.00 -8.04
CA PHE A 988 16.46 0.86 -7.22
C PHE A 988 15.58 1.69 -8.16
N SER A 989 14.29 1.38 -8.19
CA SER A 989 13.35 1.79 -9.23
C SER A 989 11.98 2.16 -8.67
N PRO A 990 11.25 3.07 -9.33
CA PRO A 990 9.87 3.40 -9.00
C PRO A 990 8.85 2.36 -9.48
N THR A 991 7.91 2.00 -8.61
CA THR A 991 6.64 1.34 -8.93
C THR A 991 5.52 2.34 -9.22
N GLY A 992 5.78 3.65 -9.11
CA GLY A 992 4.82 4.72 -9.32
C GLY A 992 5.32 5.81 -10.25
N LEU A 993 4.62 6.94 -10.23
CA LEU A 993 5.03 8.18 -10.87
C LEU A 993 5.92 8.99 -9.91
N GLY A 994 6.62 9.99 -10.46
CA GLY A 994 7.50 10.85 -9.68
C GLY A 994 7.94 12.08 -10.46
N VAL A 995 8.61 13.00 -9.77
CA VAL A 995 9.08 14.28 -10.33
C VAL A 995 10.58 14.45 -10.17
N ALA A 996 11.22 15.10 -11.14
CA ALA A 996 12.67 15.18 -11.23
C ALA A 996 13.34 15.84 -10.00
N THR A 997 12.69 16.84 -9.38
CA THR A 997 13.20 17.50 -8.16
C THR A 997 13.24 16.58 -6.95
N ALA A 998 12.23 15.73 -6.81
CA ALA A 998 12.15 14.75 -5.73
C ALA A 998 13.14 13.60 -5.95
N HIS A 999 13.27 13.14 -7.21
CA HIS A 999 14.29 12.19 -7.63
C HIS A 999 15.71 12.67 -7.31
N ASP A 1000 15.98 13.97 -7.46
CA ASP A 1000 17.29 14.54 -7.09
C ASP A 1000 17.59 14.40 -5.59
N THR A 1001 16.60 14.67 -4.73
CA THR A 1001 16.75 14.47 -3.28
C THR A 1001 17.04 13.01 -2.95
N LEU A 1002 16.28 12.10 -3.57
CA LEU A 1002 16.44 10.66 -3.38
C LEU A 1002 17.85 10.19 -3.79
N GLN A 1003 18.33 10.57 -4.98
CA GLN A 1003 19.65 10.14 -5.45
C GLN A 1003 20.79 10.72 -4.61
N ARG A 1004 20.68 11.96 -4.13
CA ARG A 1004 21.68 12.56 -3.25
C ARG A 1004 21.82 11.75 -1.96
N GLY A 1005 20.71 11.31 -1.37
CA GLY A 1005 20.77 10.49 -0.16
C GLY A 1005 21.41 9.13 -0.41
N PHE A 1006 21.13 8.52 -1.56
CA PHE A 1006 21.82 7.30 -1.96
C PHE A 1006 23.34 7.53 -2.09
N TYR A 1007 23.76 8.62 -2.73
CA TYR A 1007 25.18 8.93 -2.94
C TYR A 1007 25.92 9.38 -1.67
N ASP A 1008 25.26 10.12 -0.78
CA ASP A 1008 25.75 10.45 0.56
C ASP A 1008 26.19 9.19 1.32
N TYR A 1009 25.40 8.11 1.21
CA TYR A 1009 25.74 6.83 1.83
C TYR A 1009 26.96 6.17 1.17
N ILE A 1010 26.90 5.92 -0.13
CA ILE A 1010 27.89 5.05 -0.80
C ILE A 1010 29.27 5.72 -0.94
N PHE A 1011 29.32 7.06 -0.95
CA PHE A 1011 30.57 7.82 -0.92
C PHE A 1011 31.07 8.08 0.52
N GLY A 1012 30.27 7.77 1.55
CA GLY A 1012 30.64 7.88 2.96
C GLY A 1012 31.71 6.88 3.44
N GLY A 1013 32.08 5.88 2.62
CA GLY A 1013 33.26 5.02 2.80
C GLY A 1013 32.97 3.51 2.79
N GLY A 1014 33.97 2.70 2.44
CA GLY A 1014 33.92 1.23 2.51
C GLY A 1014 33.05 0.53 1.45
N GLU A 1015 33.02 -0.80 1.54
CA GLU A 1015 32.00 -1.61 0.84
C GLU A 1015 30.63 -1.33 1.45
N TRP A 1016 29.59 -1.30 0.62
CA TRP A 1016 28.24 -0.91 1.04
C TRP A 1016 27.21 -1.97 0.66
N ARG A 1017 26.08 -1.98 1.38
CA ARG A 1017 24.94 -2.86 1.11
C ARG A 1017 23.76 -2.07 0.55
N LEU A 1018 23.07 -2.67 -0.41
CA LEU A 1018 21.99 -2.01 -1.14
C LEU A 1018 20.82 -1.55 -0.25
N GLY A 1019 20.39 -2.39 0.71
CA GLY A 1019 19.30 -2.06 1.63
C GLY A 1019 19.57 -0.80 2.46
N ALA A 1020 20.80 -0.64 2.94
CA ALA A 1020 21.18 0.51 3.75
C ALA A 1020 21.29 1.79 2.90
N ALA A 1021 21.87 1.70 1.70
CA ALA A 1021 21.95 2.82 0.76
C ALA A 1021 20.57 3.34 0.34
N VAL A 1022 19.63 2.43 0.08
CA VAL A 1022 18.24 2.79 -0.26
C VAL A 1022 17.50 3.38 0.94
N THR A 1023 17.71 2.85 2.14
CA THR A 1023 17.09 3.42 3.35
C THR A 1023 17.63 4.82 3.64
N GLN A 1024 18.91 5.06 3.37
CA GLN A 1024 19.48 6.40 3.45
C GLN A 1024 18.81 7.35 2.44
N ALA A 1025 18.61 6.91 1.19
CA ALA A 1025 17.91 7.68 0.18
C ALA A 1025 16.50 8.10 0.66
N LYS A 1026 15.75 7.13 1.22
CA LYS A 1026 14.41 7.36 1.79
C LYS A 1026 14.43 8.30 3.00
N LEU A 1027 15.39 8.14 3.90
CA LEU A 1027 15.56 9.03 5.05
C LEU A 1027 15.85 10.47 4.62
N LYS A 1028 16.66 10.67 3.57
CA LYS A 1028 16.93 12.01 3.04
C LYS A 1028 15.68 12.65 2.46
N VAL A 1029 14.88 11.90 1.70
CA VAL A 1029 13.57 12.40 1.21
C VAL A 1029 12.67 12.81 2.37
N TYR A 1030 12.54 11.97 3.41
CA TYR A 1030 11.73 12.30 4.59
C TYR A 1030 12.21 13.57 5.31
N THR A 1031 13.53 13.74 5.42
CA THR A 1031 14.13 14.87 6.14
C THR A 1031 14.03 16.17 5.34
N ASP A 1032 14.30 16.10 4.03
CA ASP A 1032 14.60 17.27 3.19
C ASP A 1032 13.47 17.66 2.24
N ALA A 1033 12.58 16.71 1.89
CA ALA A 1033 11.54 16.86 0.89
C ALA A 1033 10.18 16.43 1.44
N GLU A 1034 9.67 17.20 2.40
CA GLU A 1034 8.35 16.97 3.05
C GLU A 1034 7.23 16.70 2.04
N MET A 1035 7.33 17.28 0.86
CA MET A 1035 6.30 17.18 -0.16
C MET A 1035 6.35 15.93 -1.04
N HIS A 1036 7.37 15.10 -0.87
CA HIS A 1036 7.66 13.98 -1.76
C HIS A 1036 7.92 12.67 -1.01
N VAL A 1037 7.34 12.56 0.19
CA VAL A 1037 7.43 11.36 1.02
C VAL A 1037 6.78 10.15 0.33
N ASP A 1038 5.93 10.36 -0.69
CA ASP A 1038 5.46 9.30 -1.59
C ASP A 1038 6.61 8.46 -2.18
N LEU A 1039 7.77 9.06 -2.49
CA LEU A 1039 8.93 8.35 -3.00
C LEU A 1039 9.51 7.33 -2.00
N VAL A 1040 9.27 7.51 -0.70
CA VAL A 1040 9.61 6.52 0.33
C VAL A 1040 8.84 5.21 0.10
N HIS A 1041 7.62 5.29 -0.43
CA HIS A 1041 6.76 4.16 -0.73
C HIS A 1041 6.89 3.65 -2.17
N THR A 1042 6.98 4.55 -3.17
CA THR A 1042 6.99 4.18 -4.58
C THR A 1042 8.33 3.59 -5.04
N TYR A 1043 9.45 3.86 -4.36
CA TYR A 1043 10.74 3.28 -4.74
C TYR A 1043 11.05 1.95 -4.04
N THR A 1044 11.43 0.95 -4.84
CA THR A 1044 11.64 -0.44 -4.42
C THR A 1044 12.99 -0.98 -4.90
N ILE A 1045 13.62 -1.84 -4.07
CA ILE A 1045 14.77 -2.65 -4.49
C ILE A 1045 14.26 -3.85 -5.30
N PHE A 1046 14.71 -3.95 -6.55
CA PHE A 1046 14.57 -5.16 -7.34
C PHE A 1046 15.85 -5.99 -7.25
N GLY A 1047 15.82 -7.03 -6.44
CA GLY A 1047 16.96 -7.86 -6.10
C GLY A 1047 17.15 -8.04 -4.60
N ASP A 1048 18.33 -8.52 -4.22
CA ASP A 1048 18.72 -8.81 -2.85
C ASP A 1048 19.11 -7.55 -2.07
N PRO A 1049 18.41 -7.17 -0.98
CA PRO A 1049 18.74 -6.00 -0.16
C PRO A 1049 20.05 -6.17 0.64
N ALA A 1050 20.55 -7.38 0.83
CA ALA A 1050 21.82 -7.66 1.48
C ALA A 1050 23.01 -7.65 0.51
N LEU A 1051 22.78 -7.41 -0.79
CA LEU A 1051 23.82 -7.40 -1.82
C LEU A 1051 24.93 -6.39 -1.51
N HIS A 1052 26.18 -6.86 -1.59
CA HIS A 1052 27.36 -6.03 -1.42
C HIS A 1052 27.83 -5.42 -2.72
N PHE A 1053 28.30 -4.18 -2.62
CA PHE A 1053 28.96 -3.47 -3.70
C PHE A 1053 30.27 -2.84 -3.20
N PRO A 1054 31.28 -2.70 -4.08
CA PRO A 1054 32.53 -2.07 -3.71
C PRO A 1054 32.34 -0.56 -3.49
N SER A 1055 33.26 0.03 -2.73
CA SER A 1055 33.29 1.49 -2.57
C SER A 1055 33.48 2.17 -3.95
N PRO A 1056 32.64 3.15 -4.31
CA PRO A 1056 32.82 3.94 -5.53
C PRO A 1056 34.01 4.90 -5.43
N VAL A 1057 34.56 5.11 -4.22
CA VAL A 1057 35.73 5.96 -4.00
C VAL A 1057 36.96 5.36 -4.70
N VAL A 1058 37.63 6.19 -5.47
CA VAL A 1058 38.89 5.88 -6.14
C VAL A 1058 40.04 6.57 -5.38
N PRO A 1059 41.12 5.85 -5.01
CA PRO A 1059 42.26 6.40 -4.26
C PRO A 1059 43.01 7.54 -4.96
#